data_AF-A0A0G0VB94-F1
#
_entry.id   AF-A0A0G0VB94-F1
#
_cell.length_a   1.000
_cell.length_b   1.000
_cell.length_c   1.000
_cell.angle_alpha   90.00
_cell.angle_beta   90.00
_cell.angle_gamma   90.00
#
_symmetry.space_group_name_H-M   'P 1'
#
loop_
_entity.id
_entity.type
_entity.pdbx_description
1 polymer ?
#
loop_
_entity_poly.entity_id
_entity_poly.type
_entity_poly.pdbx_seq_one_letter_code
_entity_poly.pdbx_strand_id
1 'polypeptide(L)'
;MSKTCKRRFLSSIGITIVAVLAIGVAWNSMNVPAAKAAGGDGATNNITLWDTNANGKIDRIIMGIANPNFGAEQMVVNANWNDCLDVQYNGVDITISGTPSIPAGADPAVLTIDLSESDTDLLVNTDAVNTIAEIEVIYTGAAIGQCIDDGTDEDMNDIAGDTGAADTEIDMASPVIVSAVYQDSGSADGTVDLILTTWSENVTQTGAGANDYTIGAGDITATFSASANDIGGDTTINVTLTADTNETGVNGGTEPNILYVAGNGDPVHDEALVPNNAVANGAGAITVTDDAAPFLRTDGAYAPRYSDNGSDGTIDRITLDFTENTTISYTDANWTVTAGDLTSADVTALTSGSGTTTIVLTATAATGLTGVSGGTEPQIAYAHATNIGDGTNYLTSISATNLVDAAAPQIKTLGYLDVDLDGKIDTISLYFSETLDAASVLSHENLLLTVGDFTSAAFGSAGLDLVGAVSTVDITLGTEASVVDTRSDTLVSVTTQDGVAAFSLTDGTNENTTPKAEAQITDNYDKAKPVIKTVTPTDASTAQSRTNSVVYTFSEPMAADAWVEGTEFDSTPDGSGWSGTWSGDGNLTMTLTHSPFLCVQSYSIAFIPAQIAATGGESGFTALSNTSTAPIGVTHTFTTMSCSSGSSSSSSTTTEEEEEAVVEEEETTTEDEAVVEEETSDDEITAPSTGEQAYSPVTGELEDVSVVTAGDYIKSPYFSTVYYIAEDLTRRPFMDSQTFFTYSDTFDEVSTVTDATLATLDLGSVMLPNSGVVLVKIQSDPKTYAIDEGNNLRWITTEAVANALYGANWNQYIIDIAPTFFTKFGTGADVTAESDITVSTGMKTRAELAE
;
A
#
# COMPACT_ATOMS: atom_id res chain seq x y z
N MET A 1 -28.48 50.84 22.97
CA MET A 1 -28.23 51.83 21.90
C MET A 1 -28.45 51.14 20.55
N SER A 2 -28.76 51.73 19.38
CA SER A 2 -29.08 53.09 18.90
C SER A 2 -29.99 52.92 17.65
N LYS A 3 -31.12 53.62 17.42
CA LYS A 3 -31.25 54.95 16.75
C LYS A 3 -30.30 55.14 15.54
N THR A 4 -30.69 55.53 14.32
CA THR A 4 -32.00 55.96 13.72
C THR A 4 -31.92 55.83 12.17
N CYS A 5 -33.01 55.87 11.37
CA CYS A 5 -33.47 57.09 10.66
C CYS A 5 -34.95 57.02 10.18
N LYS A 6 -35.47 58.06 9.49
CA LYS A 6 -36.85 58.55 9.75
C LYS A 6 -37.45 59.58 8.73
N ARG A 7 -38.09 59.18 7.61
CA ARG A 7 -38.97 60.00 6.73
C ARG A 7 -40.05 59.09 6.09
N ARG A 8 -41.38 59.30 6.05
CA ARG A 8 -42.35 60.42 6.25
C ARG A 8 -42.39 61.53 5.18
N PHE A 9 -43.56 61.72 4.54
CA PHE A 9 -44.56 62.82 4.73
C PHE A 9 -45.86 62.50 3.90
N LEU A 10 -47.07 62.41 4.50
CA LEU A 10 -48.23 63.36 4.42
C LEU A 10 -49.00 63.40 3.06
N SER A 11 -50.32 63.64 2.96
CA SER A 11 -51.47 63.91 3.89
C SER A 11 -52.82 63.78 3.09
N SER A 12 -54.07 64.06 3.54
CA SER A 12 -54.63 64.76 4.71
C SER A 12 -56.14 64.44 4.98
N ILE A 13 -56.51 64.38 6.27
CA ILE A 13 -57.75 64.87 6.95
C ILE A 13 -59.04 65.11 6.11
N GLY A 14 -60.16 64.51 6.54
CA GLY A 14 -61.54 64.93 6.21
C GLY A 14 -62.55 64.52 7.30
N ILE A 15 -63.52 65.38 7.62
CA ILE A 15 -64.54 65.19 8.68
C ILE A 15 -65.94 65.41 8.08
N THR A 16 -66.96 64.69 8.58
CA THR A 16 -68.30 65.22 9.02
C THR A 16 -69.42 64.21 8.80
N ILE A 17 -70.21 63.94 9.84
CA ILE A 17 -71.52 63.26 9.73
C ILE A 17 -72.57 64.32 9.37
N VAL A 18 -73.28 64.15 8.25
CA VAL A 18 -74.52 64.89 7.95
C VAL A 18 -75.58 63.90 7.47
N ALA A 19 -76.67 63.77 8.22
CA ALA A 19 -77.86 63.10 7.74
C ALA A 19 -78.72 64.10 6.95
N VAL A 20 -79.16 63.72 5.74
CA VAL A 20 -80.20 64.44 4.99
C VAL A 20 -81.30 63.46 4.62
N LEU A 21 -82.52 63.78 5.04
CA LEU A 21 -83.74 63.01 4.78
C LEU A 21 -84.30 63.36 3.40
N ALA A 22 -84.58 62.35 2.57
CA ALA A 22 -85.41 62.48 1.36
C ALA A 22 -86.35 61.27 1.27
N ILE A 23 -87.60 61.49 0.85
CA ILE A 23 -88.70 60.51 0.95
C ILE A 23 -89.35 60.30 -0.42
N GLY A 24 -89.63 59.04 -0.76
CA GLY A 24 -90.36 58.63 -1.95
C GLY A 24 -89.45 58.33 -3.16
N VAL A 25 -89.80 57.38 -4.04
CA VAL A 25 -91.11 56.72 -4.24
C VAL A 25 -90.99 55.20 -4.13
N ALA A 26 -91.94 54.55 -3.46
CA ALA A 26 -92.08 53.10 -3.47
C ALA A 26 -93.11 52.67 -4.54
N TRP A 27 -92.83 51.58 -5.26
CA TRP A 27 -93.79 50.88 -6.12
C TRP A 27 -93.88 49.41 -5.70
N ASN A 28 -95.12 48.99 -5.43
CA ASN A 28 -95.57 47.72 -4.86
C ASN A 28 -94.64 46.49 -4.97
N SER A 29 -94.19 46.00 -3.82
CA SER A 29 -94.20 44.55 -3.58
C SER A 29 -95.67 44.08 -3.58
N MET A 30 -96.05 43.16 -4.46
CA MET A 30 -97.32 42.44 -4.32
C MET A 30 -97.07 41.12 -3.58
N ASN A 31 -97.89 40.83 -2.57
CA ASN A 31 -97.89 39.50 -1.95
C ASN A 31 -98.26 38.45 -3.00
N VAL A 32 -97.32 37.58 -3.35
CA VAL A 32 -97.63 36.17 -3.56
C VAL A 32 -97.59 35.54 -2.16
N PRO A 33 -98.60 34.77 -1.73
CA PRO A 33 -98.51 34.06 -0.46
C PRO A 33 -97.39 33.03 -0.55
N ALA A 34 -96.56 32.93 0.50
CA ALA A 34 -95.64 31.81 0.61
C ALA A 34 -96.45 30.51 0.58
N ALA A 35 -96.20 29.67 -0.43
CA ALA A 35 -96.61 28.29 -0.36
C ALA A 35 -95.91 27.67 0.86
N LYS A 36 -96.68 26.99 1.70
CA LYS A 36 -96.07 26.03 2.62
C LYS A 36 -95.88 24.76 1.79
N ALA A 37 -94.63 24.43 1.49
CA ALA A 37 -94.27 23.07 1.11
C ALA A 37 -94.77 22.08 2.18
N ALA A 38 -94.95 20.82 1.79
CA ALA A 38 -95.15 19.77 2.77
C ALA A 38 -93.89 19.61 3.64
N GLY A 39 -94.06 19.11 4.87
CA GLY A 39 -92.92 18.66 5.67
C GLY A 39 -92.80 17.15 5.53
N GLY A 40 -91.78 16.67 4.83
CA GLY A 40 -91.57 15.25 4.56
C GLY A 40 -90.54 14.95 3.47
N ASP A 41 -90.22 15.93 2.62
CA ASP A 41 -89.58 15.72 1.32
C ASP A 41 -88.14 16.28 1.34
N GLY A 42 -87.15 15.45 0.96
CA GLY A 42 -85.77 15.89 0.74
C GLY A 42 -84.75 15.71 1.88
N ALA A 43 -85.13 15.17 3.04
CA ALA A 43 -84.19 14.97 4.16
C ALA A 43 -82.98 14.09 3.76
N THR A 44 -81.77 14.65 3.86
CA THR A 44 -80.49 13.99 3.60
C THR A 44 -80.13 13.01 4.72
N ASN A 45 -79.57 11.85 4.36
CA ASN A 45 -78.99 10.89 5.31
C ASN A 45 -77.81 10.17 4.63
N ASN A 46 -76.78 9.84 5.41
CA ASN A 46 -75.59 9.10 4.99
C ASN A 46 -74.88 9.77 3.80
N ILE A 47 -74.17 10.87 4.05
CA ILE A 47 -73.11 11.32 3.14
C ILE A 47 -72.01 10.27 3.22
N THR A 48 -71.58 9.78 2.06
CA THR A 48 -70.49 8.82 1.96
C THR A 48 -69.42 9.31 1.00
N LEU A 49 -68.18 9.24 1.48
CA LEU A 49 -66.98 9.69 0.76
C LEU A 49 -66.30 8.46 0.16
N TRP A 50 -65.92 8.54 -1.12
CA TRP A 50 -65.34 7.42 -1.85
C TRP A 50 -64.10 7.87 -2.64
N ASP A 51 -63.02 7.11 -2.50
CA ASP A 51 -62.01 6.98 -3.54
C ASP A 51 -62.41 5.81 -4.45
N THR A 52 -62.76 6.10 -5.70
CA THR A 52 -63.29 5.09 -6.63
C THR A 52 -62.26 4.56 -7.61
N ASN A 53 -61.00 5.01 -7.51
CA ASN A 53 -59.87 4.52 -8.31
C ASN A 53 -58.62 4.09 -7.50
N ALA A 54 -58.65 4.20 -6.17
CA ALA A 54 -57.63 3.80 -5.20
C ALA A 54 -56.29 4.54 -5.37
N ASN A 55 -56.33 5.87 -5.33
CA ASN A 55 -55.16 6.76 -5.36
C ASN A 55 -54.94 7.63 -4.10
N GLY A 56 -55.84 7.54 -3.11
CA GLY A 56 -55.81 8.29 -1.85
C GLY A 56 -56.63 9.59 -1.85
N LYS A 57 -57.23 9.99 -2.99
CA LYS A 57 -58.17 11.13 -3.05
C LYS A 57 -59.62 10.65 -3.03
N ILE A 58 -60.47 11.35 -2.29
CA ILE A 58 -61.92 11.25 -2.45
C ILE A 58 -62.30 11.82 -3.83
N ASP A 59 -62.59 10.94 -4.80
CA ASP A 59 -62.98 11.31 -6.16
C ASP A 59 -64.51 11.38 -6.35
N ARG A 60 -65.28 10.91 -5.36
CA ARG A 60 -66.74 10.86 -5.42
C ARG A 60 -67.41 11.04 -4.05
N ILE A 61 -68.47 11.84 -4.04
CA ILE A 61 -69.44 11.92 -2.94
C ILE A 61 -70.73 11.21 -3.36
N ILE A 62 -71.29 10.40 -2.48
CA ILE A 62 -72.61 9.77 -2.66
C ILE A 62 -73.48 10.08 -1.44
N MET A 63 -74.64 10.69 -1.65
CA MET A 63 -75.58 11.04 -0.57
C MET A 63 -77.01 10.55 -0.86
N GLY A 64 -77.71 10.10 0.18
CA GLY A 64 -79.09 9.65 0.11
C GLY A 64 -80.09 10.79 0.31
N ILE A 65 -80.99 11.00 -0.66
CA ILE A 65 -82.05 12.01 -0.65
C ILE A 65 -83.41 11.32 -0.59
N ALA A 66 -84.22 11.59 0.44
CA ALA A 66 -85.55 10.99 0.58
C ALA A 66 -86.49 11.37 -0.58
N ASN A 67 -87.10 10.36 -1.22
CA ASN A 67 -88.02 10.51 -2.37
C ASN A 67 -89.42 9.93 -2.03
N PRO A 68 -90.25 10.67 -1.27
CA PRO A 68 -91.57 10.16 -0.85
C PRO A 68 -92.57 10.00 -2.01
N ASN A 69 -92.31 10.60 -3.18
CA ASN A 69 -93.12 10.46 -4.40
C ASN A 69 -92.71 9.24 -5.28
N PHE A 70 -91.81 8.39 -4.76
CA PHE A 70 -91.23 7.28 -5.51
C PHE A 70 -92.25 6.35 -6.16
N GLY A 71 -92.10 6.18 -7.48
CA GLY A 71 -92.94 5.33 -8.32
C GLY A 71 -94.06 6.07 -9.07
N ALA A 72 -94.29 7.36 -8.76
CA ALA A 72 -95.03 8.27 -9.63
C ALA A 72 -94.09 8.96 -10.63
N GLU A 73 -93.02 9.58 -10.13
CA GLU A 73 -92.16 10.52 -10.86
C GLU A 73 -90.66 10.20 -10.63
N GLN A 74 -89.73 10.98 -11.19
CA GLN A 74 -88.30 10.64 -11.21
C GLN A 74 -87.42 11.86 -10.97
N MET A 75 -86.68 11.86 -9.86
CA MET A 75 -85.69 12.88 -9.55
C MET A 75 -84.59 12.95 -10.62
N VAL A 76 -84.33 14.17 -11.10
CA VAL A 76 -83.32 14.49 -12.12
C VAL A 76 -82.45 15.67 -11.70
N VAL A 77 -81.20 15.66 -12.13
CA VAL A 77 -80.29 16.82 -12.05
C VAL A 77 -80.41 17.61 -13.36
N ASN A 78 -80.68 18.91 -13.26
CA ASN A 78 -80.88 19.78 -14.42
C ASN A 78 -79.59 20.47 -14.88
N ALA A 79 -79.62 21.02 -16.09
CA ALA A 79 -78.44 21.51 -16.82
C ALA A 79 -77.76 22.77 -16.23
N ASN A 80 -78.31 23.33 -15.14
CA ASN A 80 -77.84 24.54 -14.44
C ASN A 80 -77.49 24.27 -12.96
N TRP A 81 -77.22 23.02 -12.59
CA TRP A 81 -76.80 22.61 -11.24
C TRP A 81 -75.61 23.41 -10.69
N ASN A 82 -74.73 23.90 -11.57
CA ASN A 82 -73.51 24.64 -11.22
C ASN A 82 -73.77 26.06 -10.67
N ASP A 83 -75.02 26.54 -10.70
CA ASP A 83 -75.41 27.87 -10.18
C ASP A 83 -75.96 27.77 -8.74
N CYS A 84 -76.00 26.56 -8.15
CA CYS A 84 -76.76 26.25 -6.94
C CYS A 84 -76.21 25.11 -6.06
N LEU A 85 -75.42 24.18 -6.62
CA LEU A 85 -74.69 23.14 -5.88
C LEU A 85 -73.19 23.42 -5.97
N ASP A 86 -72.52 23.39 -4.82
CA ASP A 86 -71.07 23.52 -4.65
C ASP A 86 -70.56 22.42 -3.70
N VAL A 87 -69.26 22.16 -3.69
CA VAL A 87 -68.60 21.25 -2.74
C VAL A 87 -67.37 21.96 -2.20
N GLN A 88 -67.20 21.97 -0.88
CA GLN A 88 -66.05 22.61 -0.24
C GLN A 88 -65.27 21.64 0.64
N TYR A 89 -63.96 21.81 0.71
CA TYR A 89 -63.09 21.13 1.68
C TYR A 89 -62.35 22.20 2.49
N ASN A 90 -62.46 22.14 3.82
CA ASN A 90 -61.96 23.21 4.71
C ASN A 90 -62.47 24.64 4.36
N GLY A 91 -63.63 24.76 3.71
CA GLY A 91 -64.16 26.05 3.22
C GLY A 91 -63.43 26.61 1.99
N VAL A 92 -62.86 25.75 1.16
CA VAL A 92 -62.32 26.04 -0.18
C VAL A 92 -63.10 25.25 -1.22
N ASP A 93 -63.64 25.94 -2.21
CA ASP A 93 -64.42 25.39 -3.33
C ASP A 93 -63.61 24.30 -4.08
N ILE A 94 -64.17 23.10 -4.25
CA ILE A 94 -63.58 21.96 -4.96
C ILE A 94 -64.28 21.77 -6.30
N THR A 95 -63.50 21.73 -7.39
CA THR A 95 -64.05 21.57 -8.74
C THR A 95 -64.76 20.23 -8.91
N ILE A 96 -66.06 20.25 -9.20
CA ILE A 96 -66.84 19.08 -9.61
C ILE A 96 -66.50 18.73 -11.09
N SER A 97 -66.19 17.47 -11.38
CA SER A 97 -65.59 17.06 -12.67
C SER A 97 -66.59 16.69 -13.78
N GLY A 98 -67.88 16.61 -13.45
CA GLY A 98 -68.96 16.28 -14.38
C GLY A 98 -70.29 16.90 -14.02
N THR A 99 -71.37 16.50 -14.70
CA THR A 99 -72.73 16.77 -14.21
C THR A 99 -73.06 15.78 -13.09
N PRO A 100 -73.44 16.22 -11.88
CA PRO A 100 -73.96 15.31 -10.86
C PRO A 100 -75.14 14.50 -11.40
N SER A 101 -75.37 13.31 -10.86
CA SER A 101 -76.38 12.40 -11.41
C SER A 101 -77.22 11.71 -10.33
N ILE A 102 -78.48 11.45 -10.67
CA ILE A 102 -79.41 10.66 -9.85
C ILE A 102 -79.87 9.45 -10.68
N PRO A 103 -79.48 8.21 -10.31
CA PRO A 103 -79.97 7.01 -10.98
C PRO A 103 -81.46 6.80 -10.74
N ALA A 104 -82.22 6.61 -11.82
CA ALA A 104 -83.66 6.41 -11.73
C ALA A 104 -84.03 5.06 -11.09
N GLY A 105 -84.72 5.08 -9.94
CA GLY A 105 -85.46 3.90 -9.44
C GLY A 105 -85.39 3.55 -7.95
N ALA A 106 -85.10 4.48 -7.04
CA ALA A 106 -85.05 4.20 -5.60
C ALA A 106 -85.69 5.30 -4.72
N ASP A 107 -86.00 4.91 -3.48
CA ASP A 107 -86.22 5.76 -2.30
C ASP A 107 -85.35 5.20 -1.14
N PRO A 108 -84.42 5.98 -0.57
CA PRO A 108 -83.99 7.30 -1.03
C PRO A 108 -83.45 7.26 -2.47
N ALA A 109 -83.61 8.36 -3.19
CA ALA A 109 -82.85 8.63 -4.39
C ALA A 109 -81.37 8.83 -4.01
N VAL A 110 -80.46 8.50 -4.93
CA VAL A 110 -79.02 8.59 -4.68
C VAL A 110 -78.47 9.70 -5.57
N LEU A 111 -77.92 10.76 -4.98
CA LEU A 111 -77.14 11.75 -5.71
C LEU A 111 -75.67 11.33 -5.69
N THR A 112 -75.05 11.32 -6.87
CA THR A 112 -73.62 11.10 -7.06
C THR A 112 -72.99 12.36 -7.63
N ILE A 113 -71.93 12.84 -6.96
CA ILE A 113 -71.12 13.99 -7.35
C ILE A 113 -69.69 13.47 -7.57
N ASP A 114 -69.17 13.62 -8.78
CA ASP A 114 -67.78 13.29 -9.11
C ASP A 114 -66.90 14.55 -8.98
N LEU A 115 -65.78 14.44 -8.28
CA LEU A 115 -64.84 15.54 -8.02
C LEU A 115 -63.68 15.54 -9.04
N SER A 116 -62.96 16.66 -9.12
CA SER A 116 -61.79 16.82 -9.99
C SER A 116 -60.52 16.46 -9.24
N GLU A 117 -59.93 15.31 -9.57
CA GLU A 117 -58.64 14.90 -9.02
C GLU A 117 -57.50 15.87 -9.37
N SER A 118 -57.66 16.60 -10.49
CA SER A 118 -56.75 17.67 -10.92
C SER A 118 -56.93 19.00 -10.17
N ASP A 119 -57.90 19.07 -9.24
CA ASP A 119 -57.97 20.16 -8.29
C ASP A 119 -56.81 20.08 -7.28
N THR A 120 -56.21 21.23 -6.97
CA THR A 120 -55.06 21.35 -6.09
C THR A 120 -55.42 21.32 -4.62
N ASP A 121 -56.65 21.69 -4.29
CA ASP A 121 -57.11 21.88 -2.93
C ASP A 121 -57.84 20.63 -2.40
N LEU A 122 -58.18 19.70 -3.31
CA LEU A 122 -58.53 18.31 -3.00
C LEU A 122 -57.29 17.53 -2.54
N LEU A 123 -57.01 17.56 -1.23
CA LEU A 123 -55.93 16.82 -0.59
C LEU A 123 -56.21 15.31 -0.52
N VAL A 124 -55.13 14.54 -0.33
CA VAL A 124 -55.19 13.14 0.11
C VAL A 124 -55.53 13.14 1.60
N ASN A 125 -56.74 12.71 1.94
CA ASN A 125 -57.18 12.46 3.30
C ASN A 125 -58.42 11.55 3.29
N THR A 126 -58.25 10.26 3.59
CA THR A 126 -59.37 9.33 3.81
C THR A 126 -59.84 9.34 5.27
N ASP A 127 -59.02 9.86 6.21
CA ASP A 127 -59.41 10.18 7.60
C ASP A 127 -60.26 11.46 7.72
N ALA A 128 -61.26 11.59 6.85
CA ALA A 128 -62.22 12.69 6.82
C ALA A 128 -63.21 12.68 8.02
N VAL A 129 -63.17 11.63 8.86
CA VAL A 129 -64.12 11.40 9.97
C VAL A 129 -63.54 11.77 11.35
N ASN A 130 -62.21 11.73 11.54
CA ASN A 130 -61.58 12.07 12.82
C ASN A 130 -60.83 13.42 12.81
N THR A 131 -60.58 14.01 11.64
CA THR A 131 -59.92 15.31 11.51
C THR A 131 -60.93 16.47 11.37
N ILE A 132 -60.57 17.65 11.90
CA ILE A 132 -61.39 18.88 11.93
C ILE A 132 -61.42 19.60 10.57
N ALA A 133 -61.68 18.83 9.50
CA ALA A 133 -61.43 19.15 8.10
C ALA A 133 -62.48 18.48 7.19
N GLU A 134 -63.76 18.76 7.43
CA GLU A 134 -64.90 18.13 6.77
C GLU A 134 -65.02 18.52 5.28
N ILE A 135 -65.68 17.65 4.50
CA ILE A 135 -66.14 17.93 3.13
C ILE A 135 -67.64 18.30 3.21
N GLU A 136 -68.01 19.48 2.71
CA GLU A 136 -69.35 20.10 2.87
C GLU A 136 -70.02 20.26 1.49
N VAL A 137 -71.26 19.76 1.31
CA VAL A 137 -72.01 19.80 0.03
C VAL A 137 -73.02 20.96 0.04
N ILE A 138 -72.51 22.17 -0.19
CA ILE A 138 -73.28 23.41 -0.05
C ILE A 138 -74.35 23.56 -1.14
N TYR A 139 -75.62 23.52 -0.75
CA TYR A 139 -76.75 23.90 -1.61
C TYR A 139 -77.22 25.35 -1.33
N THR A 140 -76.94 26.26 -2.27
CA THR A 140 -77.18 27.70 -2.10
C THR A 140 -78.57 28.18 -2.56
N GLY A 141 -79.28 27.39 -3.36
CA GLY A 141 -80.64 27.68 -3.85
C GLY A 141 -80.78 29.00 -4.65
N ALA A 142 -79.68 29.54 -5.18
CA ALA A 142 -79.55 30.96 -5.52
C ALA A 142 -80.07 31.36 -6.93
N ALA A 143 -81.40 31.27 -7.09
CA ALA A 143 -82.26 31.89 -8.10
C ALA A 143 -82.64 31.09 -9.37
N ILE A 144 -83.96 30.91 -9.51
CA ILE A 144 -84.73 30.69 -10.76
C ILE A 144 -84.40 29.46 -11.61
N GLY A 145 -84.39 28.27 -10.98
CA GLY A 145 -84.89 27.06 -11.64
C GLY A 145 -84.28 25.75 -11.16
N GLN A 146 -85.07 24.96 -10.42
CA GLN A 146 -85.08 23.49 -10.47
C GLN A 146 -83.70 22.84 -10.67
N CYS A 147 -82.80 22.87 -9.68
CA CYS A 147 -81.47 22.25 -9.84
C CYS A 147 -81.51 20.73 -9.70
N ILE A 148 -82.28 20.26 -8.71
CA ILE A 148 -82.72 18.88 -8.52
C ILE A 148 -84.25 18.96 -8.34
N ASP A 149 -85.00 18.21 -9.14
CA ASP A 149 -86.47 18.27 -9.26
C ASP A 149 -87.01 16.85 -9.48
N ASP A 150 -88.15 16.50 -8.87
CA ASP A 150 -88.83 15.20 -9.08
C ASP A 150 -89.72 15.16 -10.34
N GLY A 151 -90.08 16.34 -10.84
CA GLY A 151 -90.83 16.56 -12.08
C GLY A 151 -92.07 17.44 -11.94
N THR A 152 -92.50 17.83 -10.73
CA THR A 152 -93.75 18.59 -10.52
C THR A 152 -93.69 19.88 -9.68
N ASP A 153 -92.53 20.56 -9.59
CA ASP A 153 -92.35 21.95 -9.07
C ASP A 153 -92.13 22.06 -7.53
N GLU A 154 -91.52 21.06 -6.87
CA GLU A 154 -91.07 21.17 -5.47
C GLU A 154 -89.53 21.29 -5.35
N ASP A 155 -89.05 22.47 -4.93
CA ASP A 155 -87.63 22.75 -4.71
C ASP A 155 -87.07 21.94 -3.52
N MET A 156 -85.98 21.20 -3.76
CA MET A 156 -85.21 20.43 -2.78
C MET A 156 -84.54 21.31 -1.69
N ASN A 157 -85.33 21.79 -0.74
CA ASN A 157 -84.92 22.79 0.25
C ASN A 157 -84.11 22.21 1.43
N ASP A 158 -84.11 20.88 1.59
CA ASP A 158 -83.52 20.16 2.74
C ASP A 158 -82.07 19.65 2.48
N ILE A 159 -81.48 19.83 1.28
CA ILE A 159 -80.01 19.65 1.11
C ILE A 159 -79.25 20.70 1.94
N ALA A 160 -79.88 21.84 2.25
CA ALA A 160 -79.34 22.86 3.15
C ALA A 160 -79.15 22.41 4.61
N GLY A 161 -79.39 21.13 4.95
CA GLY A 161 -78.93 20.52 6.20
C GLY A 161 -77.40 20.47 6.27
N ASP A 162 -76.74 20.07 5.19
CA ASP A 162 -75.29 19.99 5.04
C ASP A 162 -74.69 21.39 4.78
N THR A 163 -74.80 22.23 5.81
CA THR A 163 -74.19 23.57 5.89
C THR A 163 -73.54 23.80 7.26
N GLY A 164 -72.96 22.73 7.83
CA GLY A 164 -72.05 22.80 8.98
C GLY A 164 -71.92 21.51 9.80
N ALA A 165 -70.76 21.40 10.47
CA ALA A 165 -70.22 20.35 11.35
C ALA A 165 -71.17 19.70 12.40
N ALA A 166 -72.26 19.07 11.94
CA ALA A 166 -73.26 18.41 12.78
C ALA A 166 -74.03 17.27 12.09
N ASP A 167 -73.93 17.15 10.76
CA ASP A 167 -74.31 15.93 10.04
C ASP A 167 -73.22 14.85 10.23
N THR A 168 -73.15 13.83 9.37
CA THR A 168 -72.22 12.71 9.59
C THR A 168 -71.79 12.09 8.28
N GLU A 169 -70.60 12.48 7.87
CA GLU A 169 -69.86 11.97 6.74
C GLU A 169 -69.30 10.61 7.16
N ILE A 170 -69.51 9.59 6.34
CA ILE A 170 -69.01 8.25 6.60
C ILE A 170 -68.01 7.91 5.49
N ASP A 171 -66.75 7.69 5.86
CA ASP A 171 -65.80 7.20 4.88
C ASP A 171 -66.17 5.80 4.37
N MET A 172 -66.09 5.64 3.04
CA MET A 172 -66.22 4.39 2.30
C MET A 172 -65.02 4.18 1.37
N ALA A 173 -63.97 5.00 1.49
CA ALA A 173 -62.70 4.75 0.84
C ALA A 173 -62.00 3.54 1.50
N SER A 174 -60.75 3.32 1.17
CA SER A 174 -59.92 2.31 1.83
C SER A 174 -58.49 2.83 1.85
N PRO A 175 -57.69 2.52 2.88
CA PRO A 175 -56.35 3.08 2.99
C PRO A 175 -55.49 2.77 1.75
N VAL A 176 -54.73 3.75 1.28
CA VAL A 176 -53.81 3.60 0.13
C VAL A 176 -52.39 3.96 0.57
N ILE A 177 -51.37 3.25 0.07
CA ILE A 177 -49.96 3.59 0.30
C ILE A 177 -49.62 4.83 -0.53
N VAL A 178 -49.25 5.93 0.13
CA VAL A 178 -48.95 7.24 -0.49
C VAL A 178 -47.45 7.47 -0.71
N SER A 179 -46.59 6.77 0.05
CA SER A 179 -45.14 6.71 -0.17
C SER A 179 -44.56 5.44 0.44
N ALA A 180 -43.38 5.03 -0.05
CA ALA A 180 -42.59 3.96 0.55
C ALA A 180 -41.10 4.32 0.45
N VAL A 181 -40.34 4.10 1.52
CA VAL A 181 -38.88 4.26 1.53
C VAL A 181 -38.19 3.03 2.12
N TYR A 182 -36.98 2.70 1.66
CA TYR A 182 -36.17 1.62 2.24
C TYR A 182 -35.08 2.18 3.17
N GLN A 183 -34.76 1.43 4.23
CA GLN A 183 -33.83 1.87 5.29
C GLN A 183 -32.97 0.71 5.80
N ASP A 184 -31.65 0.94 5.94
CA ASP A 184 -30.77 0.21 6.86
C ASP A 184 -30.84 0.89 8.24
N SER A 185 -31.60 0.29 9.16
CA SER A 185 -31.98 0.94 10.43
C SER A 185 -32.01 0.01 11.65
N GLY A 186 -31.88 -1.30 11.47
CA GLY A 186 -31.75 -2.28 12.54
C GLY A 186 -30.28 -2.54 12.90
N SER A 187 -29.46 -2.88 11.90
CA SER A 187 -28.03 -3.14 12.08
C SER A 187 -27.13 -1.92 11.86
N ALA A 188 -27.41 -1.11 10.83
CA ALA A 188 -26.40 -0.27 10.17
C ALA A 188 -25.21 -1.13 9.67
N ASP A 189 -25.50 -2.22 8.94
CA ASP A 189 -24.49 -3.15 8.38
C ASP A 189 -24.32 -3.10 6.85
N GLY A 190 -24.99 -2.16 6.18
CA GLY A 190 -24.97 -2.00 4.74
C GLY A 190 -26.03 -2.81 4.01
N THR A 191 -27.09 -3.25 4.70
CA THR A 191 -28.17 -4.06 4.14
C THR A 191 -29.52 -3.42 4.47
N VAL A 192 -30.41 -3.30 3.47
CA VAL A 192 -31.79 -2.84 3.71
C VAL A 192 -32.54 -3.82 4.64
N ASP A 193 -32.87 -3.35 5.84
CA ASP A 193 -33.60 -4.08 6.88
C ASP A 193 -35.13 -4.01 6.71
N LEU A 194 -35.64 -2.86 6.24
CA LEU A 194 -37.08 -2.60 6.15
C LEU A 194 -37.47 -1.66 5.02
N ILE A 195 -38.76 -1.70 4.69
CA ILE A 195 -39.46 -0.63 3.98
C ILE A 195 -40.44 0.03 4.96
N LEU A 196 -40.34 1.35 5.10
CA LEU A 196 -41.32 2.19 5.77
C LEU A 196 -42.38 2.60 4.74
N THR A 197 -43.60 2.08 4.88
CA THR A 197 -44.76 2.50 4.08
C THR A 197 -45.55 3.58 4.80
N THR A 198 -45.96 4.63 4.08
CA THR A 198 -46.88 5.68 4.59
C THR A 198 -48.23 5.54 3.89
N TRP A 199 -49.31 5.73 4.62
CA TRP A 199 -50.69 5.52 4.19
C TRP A 199 -51.48 6.85 4.13
N SER A 200 -52.64 6.83 3.46
CA SER A 200 -53.53 8.00 3.31
C SER A 200 -54.26 8.43 4.59
N GLU A 201 -54.16 7.63 5.64
CA GLU A 201 -54.87 7.73 6.92
C GLU A 201 -54.19 6.89 8.01
N ASN A 202 -54.71 6.95 9.24
CA ASN A 202 -54.36 6.01 10.31
C ASN A 202 -54.85 4.59 9.98
N VAL A 203 -53.94 3.61 10.06
CA VAL A 203 -54.23 2.21 9.75
C VAL A 203 -54.07 1.29 10.96
N THR A 204 -54.56 0.05 10.84
CA THR A 204 -54.36 -1.03 11.82
C THR A 204 -54.26 -2.38 11.09
N GLN A 205 -53.29 -3.23 11.45
CA GLN A 205 -53.12 -4.56 10.84
C GLN A 205 -52.83 -5.65 11.90
N THR A 206 -53.87 -6.37 12.34
CA THR A 206 -53.72 -7.38 13.40
C THR A 206 -53.22 -8.73 12.87
N GLY A 207 -51.92 -9.00 12.99
CA GLY A 207 -51.36 -10.34 12.74
C GLY A 207 -50.98 -10.63 11.29
N ALA A 208 -50.49 -9.61 10.59
CA ALA A 208 -49.97 -9.67 9.23
C ALA A 208 -49.07 -10.88 8.94
N GLY A 209 -49.14 -11.39 7.71
CA GLY A 209 -48.18 -12.35 7.18
C GLY A 209 -47.19 -11.71 6.21
N ALA A 210 -46.01 -12.32 6.08
CA ALA A 210 -45.03 -12.04 5.03
C ALA A 210 -45.52 -12.30 3.58
N ASN A 211 -46.83 -12.50 3.38
CA ASN A 211 -47.50 -12.70 2.09
C ASN A 211 -48.43 -11.53 1.73
N ASP A 212 -48.65 -10.56 2.64
CA ASP A 212 -49.60 -9.46 2.44
C ASP A 212 -49.03 -8.33 1.56
N TYR A 213 -47.74 -8.42 1.24
CA TYR A 213 -47.00 -7.51 0.38
C TYR A 213 -46.26 -8.31 -0.70
N THR A 214 -45.97 -7.67 -1.83
CA THR A 214 -45.06 -8.17 -2.86
C THR A 214 -44.14 -7.04 -3.29
N ILE A 215 -42.87 -7.38 -3.56
CA ILE A 215 -41.89 -6.47 -4.18
C ILE A 215 -41.69 -6.90 -5.62
N GLY A 216 -41.81 -5.96 -6.56
CA GLY A 216 -41.45 -6.16 -7.96
C GLY A 216 -39.94 -6.05 -8.15
N ALA A 217 -39.42 -6.69 -9.21
CA ALA A 217 -38.00 -6.68 -9.51
C ALA A 217 -37.49 -5.25 -9.82
N GLY A 218 -36.59 -4.75 -8.96
CA GLY A 218 -35.72 -3.60 -9.19
C GLY A 218 -34.25 -4.01 -9.05
N ASP A 219 -33.38 -3.05 -8.76
CA ASP A 219 -31.96 -3.31 -8.46
C ASP A 219 -31.78 -4.02 -7.11
N ILE A 220 -32.53 -3.60 -6.07
CA ILE A 220 -32.51 -4.23 -4.75
C ILE A 220 -33.33 -5.52 -4.77
N THR A 221 -32.73 -6.64 -4.36
CA THR A 221 -33.41 -7.93 -4.23
C THR A 221 -33.73 -8.23 -2.78
N ALA A 222 -35.02 -8.27 -2.43
CA ALA A 222 -35.47 -8.49 -1.05
C ALA A 222 -36.64 -9.48 -0.92
N THR A 223 -36.69 -10.15 0.24
CA THR A 223 -37.80 -11.04 0.64
C THR A 223 -38.28 -10.71 2.05
N PHE A 224 -39.58 -10.85 2.33
CA PHE A 224 -40.14 -10.48 3.64
C PHE A 224 -39.75 -11.48 4.73
N SER A 225 -39.18 -10.98 5.83
CA SER A 225 -38.55 -11.80 6.88
C SER A 225 -39.39 -11.96 8.14
N ALA A 226 -40.26 -10.99 8.43
CA ALA A 226 -41.15 -10.97 9.58
C ALA A 226 -42.50 -10.30 9.25
N SER A 227 -43.46 -10.40 10.17
CA SER A 227 -44.76 -9.74 10.06
C SER A 227 -44.62 -8.22 10.19
N ALA A 228 -45.11 -7.48 9.19
CA ALA A 228 -45.36 -6.05 9.28
C ALA A 228 -46.51 -5.79 10.27
N ASN A 229 -46.20 -5.60 11.54
CA ASN A 229 -47.18 -5.71 12.63
C ASN A 229 -47.27 -4.40 13.43
N ASP A 230 -47.94 -3.41 12.85
CA ASP A 230 -48.45 -2.29 13.65
C ASP A 230 -49.64 -2.75 14.52
N ILE A 231 -49.64 -2.30 15.77
CA ILE A 231 -50.65 -2.64 16.79
C ILE A 231 -51.66 -1.48 16.97
N GLY A 232 -51.48 -0.37 16.25
CA GLY A 232 -52.58 0.43 15.73
C GLY A 232 -52.38 1.94 15.78
N GLY A 233 -53.00 2.62 14.81
CA GLY A 233 -53.31 4.05 14.86
C GLY A 233 -52.15 4.97 14.46
N ASP A 234 -51.25 4.49 13.60
CA ASP A 234 -50.29 5.32 12.89
C ASP A 234 -50.59 5.33 11.38
N THR A 235 -50.10 6.37 10.71
CA THR A 235 -50.07 6.51 9.25
C THR A 235 -48.98 5.65 8.60
N THR A 236 -48.15 4.93 9.38
CA THR A 236 -46.97 4.23 8.87
C THR A 236 -46.89 2.76 9.30
N ILE A 237 -46.46 1.89 8.37
CA ILE A 237 -46.20 0.47 8.63
C ILE A 237 -44.76 0.12 8.22
N ASN A 238 -43.99 -0.41 9.17
CA ASN A 238 -42.68 -1.01 8.94
C ASN A 238 -42.82 -2.44 8.38
N VAL A 239 -42.28 -2.68 7.20
CA VAL A 239 -42.31 -3.96 6.49
C VAL A 239 -40.90 -4.56 6.46
N THR A 240 -40.64 -5.54 7.32
CA THR A 240 -39.28 -6.10 7.54
C THR A 240 -38.84 -7.07 6.43
N LEU A 241 -37.59 -6.95 6.03
CA LEU A 241 -37.00 -7.64 4.89
C LEU A 241 -35.82 -8.55 5.26
N THR A 242 -35.34 -9.26 4.25
CA THR A 242 -34.00 -9.79 4.09
C THR A 242 -33.64 -9.45 2.65
N ALA A 243 -32.85 -8.38 2.48
CA ALA A 243 -32.23 -8.00 1.22
C ALA A 243 -30.95 -8.80 0.97
N ASP A 244 -30.37 -8.69 -0.23
CA ASP A 244 -29.01 -9.15 -0.48
C ASP A 244 -27.99 -8.24 0.24
N THR A 245 -26.92 -8.84 0.78
CA THR A 245 -25.97 -8.17 1.68
C THR A 245 -25.10 -7.14 0.96
N ASN A 246 -24.85 -5.99 1.60
CA ASN A 246 -24.11 -4.84 1.04
C ASN A 246 -24.92 -4.04 -0.03
N GLU A 247 -26.25 -4.11 0.00
CA GLU A 247 -27.15 -3.22 -0.74
C GLU A 247 -27.84 -2.23 0.21
N THR A 248 -27.48 -0.94 0.12
CA THR A 248 -28.20 0.17 0.77
C THR A 248 -29.10 0.92 -0.21
N GLY A 249 -28.70 1.07 -1.47
CA GLY A 249 -29.41 1.82 -2.50
C GLY A 249 -29.06 1.38 -3.93
N VAL A 250 -29.75 1.95 -4.92
CA VAL A 250 -29.71 1.45 -6.31
C VAL A 250 -28.45 1.90 -7.08
N ASN A 251 -27.72 0.92 -7.62
CA ASN A 251 -26.44 1.12 -8.29
C ASN A 251 -26.56 1.65 -9.74
N GLY A 252 -27.52 2.56 -9.98
CA GLY A 252 -27.76 3.25 -11.25
C GLY A 252 -28.76 2.57 -12.19
N GLY A 253 -29.45 1.50 -11.76
CA GLY A 253 -30.55 0.88 -12.46
C GLY A 253 -31.92 1.42 -12.01
N THR A 254 -32.81 0.54 -11.53
CA THR A 254 -34.23 0.86 -11.29
C THR A 254 -34.68 0.57 -9.87
N GLU A 255 -35.29 1.57 -9.24
CA GLU A 255 -35.96 1.45 -7.94
C GLU A 255 -37.01 0.32 -7.93
N PRO A 256 -37.08 -0.49 -6.86
CA PRO A 256 -38.13 -1.50 -6.72
C PRO A 256 -39.50 -0.86 -6.53
N ASN A 257 -40.56 -1.64 -6.72
CA ASN A 257 -41.91 -1.24 -6.32
C ASN A 257 -42.47 -2.20 -5.28
N ILE A 258 -43.28 -1.66 -4.36
CA ILE A 258 -44.03 -2.42 -3.36
C ILE A 258 -45.52 -2.38 -3.72
N LEU A 259 -46.17 -3.54 -3.58
CA LEU A 259 -47.57 -3.76 -3.93
C LEU A 259 -48.25 -4.52 -2.79
N TYR A 260 -49.33 -3.96 -2.25
CA TYR A 260 -50.15 -4.63 -1.24
C TYR A 260 -51.05 -5.71 -1.88
N VAL A 261 -50.96 -6.93 -1.35
CA VAL A 261 -51.64 -8.14 -1.86
C VAL A 261 -52.21 -8.90 -0.67
N ALA A 262 -53.35 -8.42 -0.13
CA ALA A 262 -54.01 -9.01 1.05
C ALA A 262 -54.01 -10.55 1.03
N GLY A 263 -53.33 -11.16 2.00
CA GLY A 263 -53.19 -12.60 2.11
C GLY A 263 -54.47 -13.31 2.60
N ASN A 264 -54.32 -14.57 3.00
CA ASN A 264 -55.43 -15.38 3.51
C ASN A 264 -55.70 -15.13 5.02
N GLY A 265 -55.50 -13.89 5.49
CA GLY A 265 -55.60 -13.48 6.89
C GLY A 265 -55.96 -12.00 7.01
N ASP A 266 -56.15 -11.55 8.25
CA ASP A 266 -56.67 -10.22 8.62
C ASP A 266 -55.93 -9.09 7.87
N PRO A 267 -56.61 -8.34 6.96
CA PRO A 267 -55.96 -7.35 6.10
C PRO A 267 -55.62 -6.06 6.86
N VAL A 268 -54.93 -5.14 6.18
CA VAL A 268 -54.82 -3.75 6.64
C VAL A 268 -56.22 -3.13 6.61
N HIS A 269 -56.55 -2.43 7.68
CA HIS A 269 -57.77 -1.67 7.85
C HIS A 269 -57.45 -0.21 8.19
N ASP A 270 -58.45 0.65 8.01
CA ASP A 270 -58.54 1.96 8.65
C ASP A 270 -58.63 1.84 10.19
N GLU A 271 -58.48 2.95 10.92
CA GLU A 271 -58.82 3.02 12.36
C GLU A 271 -60.33 3.29 12.60
N ALA A 272 -61.13 3.41 11.52
CA ALA A 272 -62.55 3.73 11.59
C ALA A 272 -63.38 2.57 12.19
N LEU A 273 -64.27 2.90 13.13
CA LEU A 273 -65.04 1.88 13.86
C LEU A 273 -66.25 1.35 13.07
N VAL A 274 -66.84 2.14 12.16
CA VAL A 274 -67.96 1.75 11.29
C VAL A 274 -68.01 2.65 10.03
N PRO A 275 -67.84 2.10 8.81
CA PRO A 275 -67.26 0.79 8.51
C PRO A 275 -65.80 0.73 9.00
N ASN A 276 -65.21 -0.45 8.85
CA ASN A 276 -63.80 -0.74 9.13
C ASN A 276 -63.25 -1.27 7.79
N ASN A 277 -62.97 -0.36 6.86
CA ASN A 277 -62.70 -0.63 5.45
C ASN A 277 -61.40 -1.44 5.30
N ALA A 278 -61.38 -2.38 4.36
CA ALA A 278 -60.22 -3.25 4.12
C ALA A 278 -59.49 -2.80 2.86
N VAL A 279 -58.17 -2.65 2.94
CA VAL A 279 -57.33 -2.27 1.79
C VAL A 279 -57.55 -3.26 0.64
N ALA A 280 -57.86 -2.73 -0.54
CA ALA A 280 -58.14 -3.53 -1.72
C ALA A 280 -56.92 -4.36 -2.14
N ASN A 281 -57.11 -5.66 -2.35
CA ASN A 281 -56.03 -6.54 -2.85
C ASN A 281 -55.64 -6.11 -4.27
N GLY A 282 -54.38 -5.68 -4.45
CA GLY A 282 -53.91 -5.09 -5.69
C GLY A 282 -54.10 -3.57 -5.83
N ALA A 283 -54.31 -2.85 -4.71
CA ALA A 283 -54.14 -1.40 -4.65
C ALA A 283 -52.77 -1.00 -5.24
N GLY A 284 -52.69 0.14 -5.94
CA GLY A 284 -51.62 0.44 -6.89
C GLY A 284 -50.18 0.23 -6.38
N ALA A 285 -49.34 -0.43 -7.18
CA ALA A 285 -47.93 -0.60 -6.86
C ALA A 285 -47.20 0.74 -6.87
N ILE A 286 -46.50 1.07 -5.78
CA ILE A 286 -45.76 2.33 -5.61
C ILE A 286 -44.25 2.08 -5.66
N THR A 287 -43.50 3.01 -6.27
CA THR A 287 -42.03 2.99 -6.21
C THR A 287 -41.57 3.18 -4.77
N VAL A 288 -40.64 2.36 -4.32
CA VAL A 288 -39.92 2.56 -3.06
C VAL A 288 -38.68 3.41 -3.38
N THR A 289 -38.44 4.48 -2.63
CA THR A 289 -37.26 5.34 -2.85
C THR A 289 -36.24 5.22 -1.74
N ASP A 290 -35.00 5.61 -2.04
CA ASP A 290 -33.91 5.65 -1.07
C ASP A 290 -34.14 6.60 0.14
N ASP A 291 -33.92 6.08 1.35
CA ASP A 291 -33.77 6.80 2.63
C ASP A 291 -32.68 6.13 3.50
N ALA A 292 -31.80 5.34 2.89
CA ALA A 292 -30.64 4.71 3.52
C ALA A 292 -29.36 5.52 3.23
N ALA A 293 -28.38 5.51 4.13
CA ALA A 293 -27.09 6.15 3.88
C ALA A 293 -26.07 5.13 3.33
N PRO A 294 -25.20 5.52 2.37
CA PRO A 294 -24.20 4.62 1.81
C PRO A 294 -23.22 4.12 2.88
N PHE A 295 -23.04 2.81 2.95
CA PHE A 295 -22.25 2.13 3.97
C PHE A 295 -20.85 1.77 3.45
N LEU A 296 -19.83 1.89 4.31
CA LEU A 296 -18.45 1.50 3.97
C LEU A 296 -18.31 -0.02 4.08
N ARG A 297 -18.01 -0.68 2.98
CA ARG A 297 -17.78 -2.13 2.96
C ARG A 297 -16.50 -2.48 3.70
N THR A 298 -16.54 -3.63 4.37
CA THR A 298 -15.41 -4.19 5.13
C THR A 298 -15.16 -5.67 4.79
N ASP A 299 -15.80 -6.18 3.74
CA ASP A 299 -15.82 -7.59 3.38
C ASP A 299 -14.82 -7.94 2.26
N GLY A 300 -13.93 -8.89 2.53
CA GLY A 300 -13.03 -9.49 1.53
C GLY A 300 -12.24 -8.45 0.73
N ALA A 301 -12.38 -8.49 -0.61
CA ALA A 301 -11.67 -7.60 -1.52
C ALA A 301 -12.18 -6.14 -1.53
N TYR A 302 -13.31 -5.87 -0.87
CA TYR A 302 -13.89 -4.53 -0.73
C TYR A 302 -13.51 -3.86 0.60
N ALA A 303 -12.69 -4.52 1.43
CA ALA A 303 -12.18 -3.93 2.66
C ALA A 303 -11.39 -2.62 2.37
N PRO A 304 -11.45 -1.64 3.29
CA PRO A 304 -10.65 -0.42 3.20
C PRO A 304 -9.17 -0.80 3.13
N ARG A 305 -8.42 -0.26 2.17
CA ARG A 305 -7.04 -0.73 1.91
C ARG A 305 -6.08 0.38 1.56
N TYR A 306 -4.84 0.27 2.00
CA TYR A 306 -3.75 1.14 1.55
C TYR A 306 -3.00 0.52 0.38
N SER A 307 -2.39 1.33 -0.48
CA SER A 307 -1.54 0.83 -1.56
C SER A 307 -0.50 1.84 -2.05
N ASP A 308 0.62 1.27 -2.51
CA ASP A 308 1.66 1.95 -3.27
C ASP A 308 1.34 1.82 -4.78
N ASN A 309 1.09 2.94 -5.46
CA ASN A 309 0.77 2.94 -6.89
C ASN A 309 1.99 3.29 -7.77
N GLY A 310 3.00 3.99 -7.25
CA GLY A 310 4.32 4.07 -7.88
C GLY A 310 5.05 2.72 -7.88
N SER A 311 4.67 1.82 -6.97
CA SER A 311 5.48 0.73 -6.41
C SER A 311 6.91 1.22 -6.11
N ASP A 312 7.03 2.38 -5.46
CA ASP A 312 8.29 3.07 -5.09
C ASP A 312 8.68 2.96 -3.62
N GLY A 313 7.98 2.11 -2.88
CA GLY A 313 8.17 1.87 -1.46
C GLY A 313 7.40 2.87 -0.58
N THR A 314 6.45 3.64 -1.13
CA THR A 314 5.68 4.65 -0.39
C THR A 314 4.18 4.50 -0.59
N ILE A 315 3.39 4.72 0.45
CA ILE A 315 1.93 4.58 0.39
C ILE A 315 1.29 5.86 -0.16
N ASP A 316 0.97 5.82 -1.44
CA ASP A 316 0.29 6.87 -2.21
C ASP A 316 -1.22 6.99 -1.91
N ARG A 317 -1.87 5.89 -1.52
CA ARG A 317 -3.34 5.76 -1.59
C ARG A 317 -3.96 5.02 -0.44
N ILE A 318 -5.20 5.42 -0.15
CA ILE A 318 -6.21 4.61 0.55
C ILE A 318 -7.44 4.49 -0.36
N THR A 319 -7.95 3.27 -0.53
CA THR A 319 -9.16 2.98 -1.32
C THR A 319 -10.27 2.50 -0.39
N LEU A 320 -11.47 3.05 -0.59
CA LEU A 320 -12.68 2.82 0.19
C LEU A 320 -13.81 2.41 -0.77
N ASP A 321 -14.38 1.22 -0.58
CA ASP A 321 -15.52 0.74 -1.36
C ASP A 321 -16.81 0.84 -0.53
N PHE A 322 -17.88 1.29 -1.18
CA PHE A 322 -19.19 1.49 -0.58
C PHE A 322 -20.22 0.53 -1.20
N THR A 323 -21.35 0.38 -0.52
CA THR A 323 -22.53 -0.37 -0.97
C THR A 323 -23.15 0.18 -2.25
N GLU A 324 -23.01 1.49 -2.50
CA GLU A 324 -23.58 2.18 -3.65
C GLU A 324 -22.75 3.39 -4.13
N ASN A 325 -23.23 4.08 -5.17
CA ASN A 325 -22.52 5.22 -5.77
C ASN A 325 -22.49 6.44 -4.84
N THR A 326 -21.32 6.79 -4.31
CA THR A 326 -21.15 7.91 -3.39
C THR A 326 -20.58 9.15 -4.08
N THR A 327 -21.17 10.31 -3.80
CA THR A 327 -20.54 11.61 -4.01
C THR A 327 -19.74 12.01 -2.76
N ILE A 328 -18.59 12.65 -2.96
CA ILE A 328 -17.72 13.11 -1.86
C ILE A 328 -17.23 14.54 -2.07
N SER A 329 -17.29 15.32 -0.98
CA SER A 329 -16.62 16.61 -0.80
C SER A 329 -15.50 16.48 0.23
N TYR A 330 -14.27 16.25 -0.22
CA TYR A 330 -13.13 16.06 0.69
C TYR A 330 -12.89 17.29 1.58
N THR A 331 -12.64 17.05 2.86
CA THR A 331 -12.15 18.05 3.80
C THR A 331 -11.33 17.30 4.84
N ASP A 332 -10.06 17.69 4.94
CA ASP A 332 -9.00 17.00 5.68
C ASP A 332 -9.39 16.68 7.14
N ALA A 333 -9.84 17.71 7.87
CA ALA A 333 -10.23 17.63 9.27
C ALA A 333 -11.51 16.81 9.56
N ASN A 334 -12.13 16.19 8.55
CA ASN A 334 -13.22 15.23 8.74
C ASN A 334 -12.71 13.79 8.88
N TRP A 335 -11.46 13.53 8.50
CA TRP A 335 -10.81 12.22 8.58
C TRP A 335 -9.93 12.11 9.82
N THR A 336 -9.59 10.89 10.20
CA THR A 336 -8.55 10.62 11.19
C THR A 336 -7.91 9.28 10.86
N VAL A 337 -6.62 9.29 10.51
CA VAL A 337 -5.82 8.07 10.34
C VAL A 337 -5.04 7.81 11.64
N THR A 338 -5.04 6.56 12.09
CA THR A 338 -4.15 6.07 13.15
C THR A 338 -3.09 5.22 12.47
N ALA A 339 -1.83 5.66 12.49
CA ALA A 339 -0.81 5.17 11.57
C ALA A 339 -0.31 3.72 11.77
N GLY A 340 -0.74 3.03 12.83
CA GLY A 340 -0.25 1.69 13.16
C GLY A 340 1.28 1.62 13.22
N ASP A 341 1.83 0.49 12.79
CA ASP A 341 3.28 0.28 12.62
C ASP A 341 3.77 0.66 11.20
N LEU A 342 2.88 1.11 10.30
CA LEU A 342 3.23 1.73 9.01
C LEU A 342 3.89 3.12 9.20
N THR A 343 3.53 3.80 10.30
CA THR A 343 4.05 5.09 10.78
C THR A 343 3.84 6.30 9.87
N SER A 344 3.47 7.44 10.49
CA SER A 344 3.10 8.70 9.81
C SER A 344 2.04 8.57 8.69
N ALA A 345 1.26 7.47 8.68
CA ALA A 345 0.19 7.26 7.72
C ALA A 345 -0.93 8.29 7.93
N ASP A 346 -1.31 9.00 6.88
CA ASP A 346 -2.36 10.03 6.86
C ASP A 346 -3.03 10.14 5.48
N VAL A 347 -4.14 10.88 5.37
CA VAL A 347 -4.79 11.24 4.09
C VAL A 347 -4.71 12.75 3.87
N THR A 348 -4.65 13.19 2.61
CA THR A 348 -4.43 14.61 2.26
C THR A 348 -5.35 15.17 1.18
N ALA A 349 -5.94 14.31 0.33
CA ALA A 349 -6.81 14.73 -0.76
C ALA A 349 -7.73 13.61 -1.28
N LEU A 350 -8.73 13.98 -2.08
CA LEU A 350 -9.43 13.06 -2.98
C LEU A 350 -8.60 12.86 -4.26
N THR A 351 -8.25 11.63 -4.61
CA THR A 351 -7.67 11.27 -5.91
C THR A 351 -8.75 11.08 -6.97
N SER A 352 -9.76 10.26 -6.69
CA SER A 352 -10.85 9.92 -7.62
C SER A 352 -12.04 9.27 -6.90
N GLY A 353 -13.12 8.99 -7.63
CA GLY A 353 -14.21 8.13 -7.15
C GLY A 353 -15.54 8.82 -6.82
N SER A 354 -15.59 10.15 -6.78
CA SER A 354 -16.85 10.89 -6.54
C SER A 354 -17.85 10.63 -7.67
N GLY A 355 -19.04 10.14 -7.32
CA GLY A 355 -20.06 9.63 -8.22
C GLY A 355 -19.92 8.13 -8.57
N THR A 356 -19.21 7.34 -7.74
CA THR A 356 -19.02 5.89 -7.93
C THR A 356 -19.00 5.14 -6.59
N THR A 357 -19.06 3.81 -6.62
CA THR A 357 -18.92 2.93 -5.44
C THR A 357 -17.55 3.02 -4.76
N THR A 358 -16.51 3.48 -5.45
CA THR A 358 -15.11 3.34 -4.99
C THR A 358 -14.43 4.70 -4.88
N ILE A 359 -14.24 5.19 -3.66
CA ILE A 359 -13.48 6.41 -3.37
C ILE A 359 -11.99 6.09 -3.24
N VAL A 360 -11.14 6.88 -3.89
CA VAL A 360 -9.68 6.80 -3.74
C VAL A 360 -9.18 8.12 -3.14
N LEU A 361 -8.55 8.03 -1.98
CA LEU A 361 -7.89 9.14 -1.29
C LEU A 361 -6.38 9.12 -1.58
N THR A 362 -5.77 10.29 -1.66
CA THR A 362 -4.32 10.44 -1.59
C THR A 362 -3.89 10.24 -0.14
N ALA A 363 -3.01 9.28 0.09
CA ALA A 363 -2.39 9.00 1.38
C ALA A 363 -0.92 9.41 1.35
N THR A 364 -0.30 9.40 2.54
CA THR A 364 1.16 9.49 2.73
C THR A 364 1.53 8.61 3.91
N ALA A 365 2.72 7.99 3.91
CA ALA A 365 3.28 7.26 5.06
C ALA A 365 4.81 7.44 5.14
N ALA A 366 5.48 6.75 6.06
CA ALA A 366 6.95 6.71 6.10
C ALA A 366 7.55 5.99 4.88
N THR A 367 8.75 6.37 4.47
CA THR A 367 9.36 5.89 3.22
C THR A 367 9.97 4.48 3.36
N GLY A 368 9.74 3.66 2.34
CA GLY A 368 10.19 2.27 2.29
C GLY A 368 9.51 1.40 3.34
N LEU A 369 8.24 1.64 3.63
CA LEU A 369 7.35 0.70 4.32
C LEU A 369 6.14 0.51 3.43
N THR A 370 5.99 -0.68 2.85
CA THR A 370 4.81 -1.05 2.07
C THR A 370 3.77 -1.73 2.94
N GLY A 371 4.19 -2.57 3.89
CA GLY A 371 3.31 -3.30 4.81
C GLY A 371 3.85 -3.43 6.23
N VAL A 372 2.95 -3.71 7.19
CA VAL A 372 3.27 -3.68 8.63
C VAL A 372 3.99 -4.94 9.15
N SER A 373 4.32 -5.92 8.31
CA SER A 373 5.10 -7.11 8.68
C SER A 373 4.55 -7.90 9.89
N GLY A 374 3.23 -8.03 9.99
CA GLY A 374 2.56 -8.68 11.13
C GLY A 374 2.46 -7.84 12.41
N GLY A 375 2.76 -6.54 12.31
CA GLY A 375 2.49 -5.53 13.33
C GLY A 375 1.02 -5.09 13.37
N THR A 376 0.81 -3.84 13.79
CA THR A 376 -0.51 -3.21 13.92
C THR A 376 -0.87 -2.47 12.63
N GLU A 377 -1.90 -2.91 11.93
CA GLU A 377 -2.41 -2.22 10.75
C GLU A 377 -2.82 -0.76 11.07
N PRO A 378 -2.64 0.18 10.14
CA PRO A 378 -3.22 1.51 10.25
C PRO A 378 -4.76 1.43 10.22
N GLN A 379 -5.41 2.38 10.88
CA GLN A 379 -6.88 2.50 10.92
C GLN A 379 -7.33 3.82 10.32
N ILE A 380 -8.46 3.83 9.62
CA ILE A 380 -9.13 5.05 9.16
C ILE A 380 -10.47 5.26 9.87
N ALA A 381 -10.78 6.52 10.17
CA ALA A 381 -12.07 6.97 10.69
C ALA A 381 -12.50 8.26 9.97
N TYR A 382 -13.81 8.53 10.01
CA TYR A 382 -14.44 9.71 9.40
C TYR A 382 -15.60 10.20 10.26
N ALA A 383 -15.82 11.51 10.36
CA ALA A 383 -16.90 12.08 11.15
C ALA A 383 -17.44 13.40 10.55
N HIS A 384 -18.31 13.31 9.53
CA HIS A 384 -19.01 14.48 8.99
C HIS A 384 -20.31 14.12 8.25
N ALA A 385 -21.44 14.69 8.68
CA ALA A 385 -22.77 14.25 8.26
C ALA A 385 -23.32 14.80 6.93
N THR A 386 -22.46 15.40 6.07
CA THR A 386 -22.89 16.02 4.79
C THR A 386 -21.87 15.91 3.65
N ASN A 387 -20.77 15.18 3.83
CA ASN A 387 -19.63 15.21 2.90
C ASN A 387 -19.37 13.89 2.14
N ILE A 388 -20.09 12.82 2.48
CA ILE A 388 -20.16 11.55 1.72
C ILE A 388 -21.65 11.16 1.67
N GLY A 389 -22.18 10.89 0.48
CA GLY A 389 -23.59 10.58 0.27
C GLY A 389 -23.92 10.33 -1.21
N ASP A 390 -24.94 9.52 -1.47
CA ASP A 390 -25.63 9.32 -2.76
C ASP A 390 -26.09 10.67 -3.39
N GLY A 391 -26.55 11.61 -2.55
CA GLY A 391 -26.96 12.96 -2.91
C GLY A 391 -28.23 13.42 -2.19
N THR A 392 -29.05 12.46 -1.76
CA THR A 392 -30.22 12.58 -0.89
C THR A 392 -29.85 12.29 0.55
N ASN A 393 -29.20 11.15 0.79
CA ASN A 393 -28.79 10.66 2.09
C ASN A 393 -27.27 10.85 2.31
N TYR A 394 -26.82 10.71 3.56
CA TYR A 394 -25.44 11.06 3.94
C TYR A 394 -24.89 10.17 5.05
N LEU A 395 -23.69 9.63 4.80
CA LEU A 395 -22.93 8.87 5.78
C LEU A 395 -22.46 9.79 6.91
N THR A 396 -22.85 9.48 8.15
CA THR A 396 -22.60 10.34 9.32
C THR A 396 -21.20 10.18 9.89
N SER A 397 -20.71 8.94 9.99
CA SER A 397 -19.37 8.60 10.45
C SER A 397 -18.92 7.21 10.00
N ILE A 398 -17.60 7.02 9.90
CA ILE A 398 -16.94 5.72 9.83
C ILE A 398 -16.19 5.56 11.15
N SER A 399 -16.51 4.52 11.92
CA SER A 399 -15.77 4.16 13.13
C SER A 399 -14.34 3.72 12.79
N ALA A 400 -13.41 3.78 13.74
CA ALA A 400 -12.01 3.41 13.49
C ALA A 400 -11.90 1.96 12.96
N THR A 401 -11.67 1.85 11.66
CA THR A 401 -11.71 0.62 10.88
C THR A 401 -10.30 0.32 10.39
N ASN A 402 -9.85 -0.91 10.57
CA ASN A 402 -8.55 -1.33 10.05
C ASN A 402 -8.53 -1.20 8.53
N LEU A 403 -7.45 -0.64 8.01
CA LEU A 403 -7.09 -0.85 6.61
C LEU A 403 -6.47 -2.25 6.47
N VAL A 404 -6.59 -2.85 5.28
CA VAL A 404 -5.82 -4.03 4.87
C VAL A 404 -4.71 -3.63 3.91
N ASP A 405 -3.66 -4.44 3.84
CA ASP A 405 -2.60 -4.24 2.88
C ASP A 405 -3.05 -4.57 1.44
N ALA A 406 -2.67 -3.70 0.51
CA ALA A 406 -2.75 -3.90 -0.94
C ALA A 406 -1.58 -3.21 -1.68
N ALA A 407 -0.47 -2.92 -0.98
CA ALA A 407 0.84 -2.68 -1.58
C ALA A 407 1.54 -4.01 -1.84
N ALA A 408 2.58 -4.04 -2.67
CA ALA A 408 3.40 -5.23 -2.86
C ALA A 408 4.84 -4.94 -2.40
N PRO A 409 5.56 -5.92 -1.83
CA PRO A 409 6.91 -5.70 -1.31
C PRO A 409 7.90 -5.23 -2.37
N GLN A 410 8.72 -4.24 -2.00
CA GLN A 410 9.77 -3.64 -2.83
C GLN A 410 11.15 -3.87 -2.21
N ILE A 411 12.20 -3.75 -3.02
CA ILE A 411 13.58 -3.61 -2.52
C ILE A 411 13.80 -2.15 -2.19
N LYS A 412 14.14 -1.87 -0.93
CA LYS A 412 14.21 -0.52 -0.34
C LYS A 412 15.61 0.10 -0.45
N THR A 413 16.64 -0.69 -0.15
CA THR A 413 17.97 -0.19 0.24
C THR A 413 19.01 -1.29 0.01
N LEU A 414 20.24 -0.88 -0.33
CA LEU A 414 21.42 -1.76 -0.35
C LEU A 414 22.33 -1.49 0.85
N GLY A 415 22.99 -2.54 1.34
CA GLY A 415 24.17 -2.44 2.20
C GLY A 415 25.37 -3.07 1.51
N TYR A 416 26.50 -2.37 1.47
CA TYR A 416 27.79 -2.94 1.03
C TYR A 416 28.60 -3.38 2.24
N LEU A 417 29.09 -4.63 2.25
CA LEU A 417 29.80 -5.23 3.38
C LEU A 417 31.14 -5.86 2.95
N ASP A 418 32.13 -5.61 3.80
CA ASP A 418 33.39 -6.34 3.92
C ASP A 418 33.26 -7.24 5.17
N VAL A 419 33.19 -8.56 4.99
CA VAL A 419 32.87 -9.53 6.05
C VAL A 419 34.14 -10.25 6.54
N ASP A 420 35.11 -10.52 5.67
CA ASP A 420 36.40 -11.10 6.06
C ASP A 420 37.49 -10.07 6.46
N LEU A 421 37.19 -8.78 6.27
CA LEU A 421 37.96 -7.60 6.68
C LEU A 421 39.23 -7.36 5.85
N ASP A 422 39.34 -7.90 4.63
CA ASP A 422 40.51 -7.64 3.77
C ASP A 422 40.49 -6.25 3.10
N GLY A 423 39.38 -5.51 3.23
CA GLY A 423 39.21 -4.14 2.74
C GLY A 423 38.54 -4.03 1.37
N LYS A 424 37.96 -5.11 0.86
CA LYS A 424 37.12 -5.17 -0.35
C LYS A 424 35.67 -5.45 0.05
N ILE A 425 34.73 -5.08 -0.81
CA ILE A 425 33.35 -5.57 -0.67
C ILE A 425 33.25 -7.03 -1.15
N ASP A 426 32.83 -7.91 -0.23
CA ASP A 426 32.57 -9.33 -0.47
C ASP A 426 31.08 -9.69 -0.46
N THR A 427 30.23 -8.84 0.14
CA THR A 427 28.81 -9.15 0.42
C THR A 427 27.92 -7.93 0.21
N ILE A 428 26.71 -8.16 -0.30
CA ILE A 428 25.67 -7.12 -0.48
C ILE A 428 24.40 -7.53 0.26
N SER A 429 23.96 -6.69 1.21
CA SER A 429 22.64 -6.82 1.85
C SER A 429 21.54 -6.19 0.98
N LEU A 430 20.44 -6.88 0.75
CA LEU A 430 19.18 -6.28 0.28
C LEU A 430 18.23 -6.12 1.46
N TYR A 431 17.66 -4.93 1.62
CA TYR A 431 16.57 -4.68 2.58
C TYR A 431 15.25 -4.54 1.83
N PHE A 432 14.21 -5.21 2.30
CA PHE A 432 12.87 -5.13 1.73
C PHE A 432 12.02 -4.09 2.49
N SER A 433 10.98 -3.56 1.85
CA SER A 433 10.05 -2.60 2.46
C SER A 433 9.10 -3.23 3.49
N GLU A 434 9.13 -4.56 3.63
CA GLU A 434 8.41 -5.36 4.62
C GLU A 434 9.01 -6.78 4.70
N THR A 435 8.35 -7.69 5.42
CA THR A 435 8.76 -9.10 5.52
C THR A 435 8.12 -9.93 4.42
N LEU A 436 8.95 -10.57 3.60
CA LEU A 436 8.53 -11.48 2.54
C LEU A 436 7.93 -12.79 3.10
N ASP A 437 7.11 -13.47 2.32
CA ASP A 437 6.76 -14.88 2.47
C ASP A 437 7.74 -15.81 1.74
N ALA A 438 7.79 -17.06 2.18
CA ALA A 438 8.61 -18.13 1.61
C ALA A 438 8.21 -18.58 0.19
N ALA A 439 7.15 -18.03 -0.42
CA ALA A 439 6.83 -18.17 -1.84
C ALA A 439 7.54 -17.13 -2.74
N SER A 440 8.23 -16.13 -2.17
CA SER A 440 9.07 -15.20 -2.95
C SER A 440 10.22 -15.92 -3.63
N VAL A 441 10.62 -15.43 -4.82
CA VAL A 441 11.72 -15.95 -5.64
C VAL A 441 12.60 -14.80 -6.14
N LEU A 442 13.88 -14.82 -5.78
CA LEU A 442 14.90 -13.88 -6.25
C LEU A 442 16.24 -14.61 -6.36
N SER A 443 16.79 -14.73 -7.56
CA SER A 443 18.04 -15.45 -7.80
C SER A 443 19.22 -14.54 -8.16
N HIS A 444 20.45 -15.07 -8.14
CA HIS A 444 21.63 -14.38 -8.67
C HIS A 444 21.45 -13.93 -10.14
N GLU A 445 20.68 -14.63 -10.97
CA GLU A 445 20.45 -14.22 -12.37
C GLU A 445 19.58 -12.96 -12.48
N ASN A 446 18.80 -12.66 -11.43
CA ASN A 446 17.98 -11.45 -11.37
C ASN A 446 18.78 -10.22 -10.95
N LEU A 447 20.06 -10.36 -10.58
CA LEU A 447 20.90 -9.28 -10.02
C LEU A 447 22.08 -8.98 -10.94
N LEU A 448 22.25 -7.70 -11.28
CA LEU A 448 23.35 -7.21 -12.10
C LEU A 448 24.07 -6.07 -11.36
N LEU A 449 25.32 -6.32 -10.98
CA LEU A 449 26.20 -5.35 -10.34
C LEU A 449 26.96 -4.53 -11.39
N THR A 450 26.74 -3.21 -11.41
CA THR A 450 27.50 -2.26 -12.22
C THR A 450 28.77 -1.88 -11.44
N VAL A 451 29.88 -2.55 -11.75
CA VAL A 451 31.16 -2.60 -10.99
C VAL A 451 31.97 -1.29 -10.88
N GLY A 452 31.37 -0.14 -11.21
CA GLY A 452 31.84 1.23 -10.97
C GLY A 452 33.34 1.46 -10.76
N ASP A 453 33.70 1.74 -9.51
CA ASP A 453 35.04 1.95 -8.96
C ASP A 453 35.81 0.63 -8.76
N PHE A 454 35.11 -0.44 -8.37
CA PHE A 454 35.70 -1.76 -8.09
C PHE A 454 36.46 -2.41 -9.26
N THR A 455 36.20 -2.01 -10.50
CA THR A 455 36.73 -2.58 -11.77
C THR A 455 36.33 -4.02 -12.09
N SER A 456 36.20 -4.91 -11.10
CA SER A 456 35.45 -6.16 -11.20
C SER A 456 34.89 -6.59 -9.86
N ALA A 457 33.63 -7.02 -9.85
CA ALA A 457 32.91 -7.71 -8.79
C ALA A 457 31.74 -8.47 -9.44
N ALA A 458 31.25 -9.57 -8.88
CA ALA A 458 30.17 -10.36 -9.50
C ALA A 458 29.38 -11.20 -8.50
N PHE A 459 28.06 -11.32 -8.70
CA PHE A 459 27.22 -12.28 -7.99
C PHE A 459 27.60 -13.74 -8.29
N GLY A 460 27.22 -14.65 -7.39
CA GLY A 460 27.52 -16.08 -7.48
C GLY A 460 26.85 -16.80 -8.65
N SER A 461 27.14 -18.10 -8.79
CA SER A 461 26.57 -18.93 -9.84
C SER A 461 25.03 -18.99 -9.78
N ALA A 462 24.41 -18.98 -10.95
CA ALA A 462 22.98 -19.06 -11.18
C ALA A 462 22.27 -20.27 -10.52
N GLY A 463 20.95 -20.12 -10.29
CA GLY A 463 20.04 -21.22 -9.96
C GLY A 463 19.80 -21.49 -8.48
N LEU A 464 20.28 -20.64 -7.58
CA LEU A 464 19.81 -20.57 -6.18
C LEU A 464 18.76 -19.47 -6.03
N ASP A 465 17.73 -19.75 -5.26
CA ASP A 465 16.87 -18.74 -4.67
C ASP A 465 17.56 -18.15 -3.44
N LEU A 466 17.56 -16.83 -3.33
CA LEU A 466 18.26 -16.08 -2.28
C LEU A 466 17.33 -15.70 -1.13
N VAL A 467 16.02 -15.65 -1.40
CA VAL A 467 15.01 -15.17 -0.46
C VAL A 467 14.17 -16.31 0.11
N GLY A 468 13.28 -15.93 1.02
CA GLY A 468 12.32 -16.78 1.71
C GLY A 468 11.52 -15.88 2.65
N ALA A 469 11.09 -16.40 3.79
CA ALA A 469 10.40 -15.59 4.81
C ALA A 469 11.39 -14.67 5.57
N VAL A 470 11.77 -13.54 4.96
CA VAL A 470 12.79 -12.59 5.46
C VAL A 470 12.45 -11.13 5.15
N SER A 471 12.97 -10.19 5.95
CA SER A 471 12.96 -8.74 5.68
C SER A 471 14.32 -8.20 5.20
N THR A 472 15.34 -9.06 5.16
CA THR A 472 16.70 -8.74 4.71
C THR A 472 17.37 -10.03 4.22
N VAL A 473 18.19 -9.95 3.17
CA VAL A 473 19.07 -11.04 2.71
C VAL A 473 20.49 -10.51 2.50
N ASP A 474 21.49 -11.24 3.00
CA ASP A 474 22.91 -10.97 2.75
C ASP A 474 23.41 -11.89 1.64
N ILE A 475 23.96 -11.31 0.57
CA ILE A 475 24.35 -12.02 -0.66
C ILE A 475 25.85 -11.89 -0.84
N THR A 476 26.59 -12.95 -0.49
CA THR A 476 28.03 -13.04 -0.77
C THR A 476 28.27 -13.12 -2.28
N LEU A 477 29.24 -12.34 -2.76
CA LEU A 477 29.63 -12.28 -4.16
C LEU A 477 30.37 -13.56 -4.58
N GLY A 478 30.24 -13.94 -5.85
CA GLY A 478 31.05 -14.98 -6.48
C GLY A 478 32.44 -14.48 -6.90
N THR A 479 32.59 -13.17 -7.01
CA THR A 479 33.88 -12.47 -7.11
C THR A 479 33.74 -11.16 -6.32
N GLU A 480 34.54 -11.03 -5.26
CA GLU A 480 34.75 -9.80 -4.49
C GLU A 480 35.17 -8.60 -5.37
N ALA A 481 35.11 -7.39 -4.80
CA ALA A 481 35.68 -6.19 -5.43
C ALA A 481 37.21 -6.33 -5.62
N SER A 482 37.73 -6.18 -6.84
CA SER A 482 39.16 -6.41 -7.12
C SER A 482 40.11 -5.29 -6.68
N VAL A 483 39.61 -4.28 -5.98
CA VAL A 483 40.38 -3.20 -5.35
C VAL A 483 40.03 -3.12 -3.87
N VAL A 484 41.02 -2.78 -3.03
CA VAL A 484 40.76 -2.42 -1.64
C VAL A 484 40.01 -1.09 -1.64
N ASP A 485 38.69 -1.14 -1.59
CA ASP A 485 37.79 -0.02 -1.33
C ASP A 485 36.58 -0.54 -0.55
N THR A 486 36.26 0.14 0.53
CA THR A 486 35.20 -0.21 1.48
C THR A 486 33.93 0.57 1.17
N ARG A 487 34.10 1.75 0.59
CA ARG A 487 33.00 2.54 0.05
C ARG A 487 32.63 2.01 -1.33
N SER A 488 31.37 2.23 -1.72
CA SER A 488 30.96 2.04 -3.10
C SER A 488 30.02 3.12 -3.58
N ASP A 489 30.37 3.74 -4.70
CA ASP A 489 29.42 4.50 -5.53
C ASP A 489 28.84 3.58 -6.66
N THR A 490 28.96 2.24 -6.54
CA THR A 490 28.37 1.28 -7.48
C THR A 490 26.83 1.23 -7.43
N LEU A 491 26.25 0.62 -8.47
CA LEU A 491 24.80 0.41 -8.59
C LEU A 491 24.51 -1.08 -8.78
N VAL A 492 23.64 -1.65 -7.94
CA VAL A 492 23.01 -2.95 -8.22
C VAL A 492 21.68 -2.70 -8.92
N SER A 493 21.45 -3.40 -10.02
CA SER A 493 20.21 -3.37 -10.78
C SER A 493 19.52 -4.73 -10.75
N VAL A 494 18.19 -4.74 -10.71
CA VAL A 494 17.37 -5.97 -10.68
C VAL A 494 16.73 -6.16 -12.07
N THR A 495 16.76 -7.40 -12.58
CA THR A 495 16.37 -7.69 -13.97
C THR A 495 15.54 -8.98 -14.12
N THR A 496 14.72 -9.04 -15.18
CA THR A 496 14.13 -10.27 -15.74
C THR A 496 14.31 -10.24 -17.25
N GLN A 497 15.52 -10.51 -17.73
CA GLN A 497 15.75 -10.71 -19.16
C GLN A 497 15.18 -12.08 -19.61
N ASP A 498 14.68 -12.18 -20.85
CA ASP A 498 14.19 -13.46 -21.40
C ASP A 498 15.21 -14.60 -21.22
N GLY A 499 14.87 -15.58 -20.39
CA GLY A 499 15.71 -16.74 -20.06
C GLY A 499 16.29 -16.77 -18.64
N VAL A 500 16.19 -15.66 -17.90
CA VAL A 500 16.51 -15.55 -16.46
C VAL A 500 15.42 -16.23 -15.61
N ALA A 501 15.77 -16.73 -14.43
CA ALA A 501 14.83 -17.23 -13.43
C ALA A 501 13.70 -16.22 -13.08
N ALA A 502 12.53 -16.74 -12.71
CA ALA A 502 11.37 -15.91 -12.38
C ALA A 502 11.64 -15.03 -11.15
N PHE A 503 11.35 -13.74 -11.26
CA PHE A 503 11.35 -12.78 -10.15
C PHE A 503 9.93 -12.66 -9.58
N SER A 504 9.80 -12.81 -8.27
CA SER A 504 8.58 -12.50 -7.53
C SER A 504 8.94 -12.16 -6.09
N LEU A 505 8.49 -11.01 -5.58
CA LEU A 505 8.51 -10.71 -4.15
C LEU A 505 7.06 -10.69 -3.68
N THR A 506 6.73 -11.44 -2.63
CA THR A 506 5.35 -11.53 -2.11
C THR A 506 5.34 -11.59 -0.59
N ASP A 507 4.31 -10.98 0.01
CA ASP A 507 3.98 -11.09 1.44
C ASP A 507 3.04 -12.29 1.74
N GLY A 508 2.61 -13.04 0.70
CA GLY A 508 1.63 -14.12 0.76
C GLY A 508 0.21 -13.71 0.31
N THR A 509 -0.05 -12.42 0.13
CA THR A 509 -1.30 -11.79 -0.34
C THR A 509 -1.11 -10.90 -1.56
N ASN A 510 -0.05 -10.08 -1.59
CA ASN A 510 0.31 -9.20 -2.72
C ASN A 510 1.61 -9.68 -3.37
N GLU A 511 1.79 -9.37 -4.66
CA GLU A 511 2.92 -9.89 -5.45
C GLU A 511 3.53 -8.82 -6.37
N ASN A 512 4.84 -8.60 -6.21
CA ASN A 512 5.65 -7.77 -7.08
C ASN A 512 6.41 -8.64 -8.10
N THR A 513 5.86 -8.73 -9.31
CA THR A 513 6.45 -9.43 -10.45
C THR A 513 7.22 -8.51 -11.40
N THR A 514 7.36 -7.22 -11.07
CA THR A 514 8.00 -6.22 -11.93
C THR A 514 9.34 -5.79 -11.36
N PRO A 515 10.48 -6.34 -11.83
CA PRO A 515 11.77 -5.77 -11.46
C PRO A 515 11.89 -4.36 -12.04
N LYS A 516 12.37 -3.42 -11.22
CA LYS A 516 12.57 -2.03 -11.62
C LYS A 516 14.04 -1.69 -11.55
N ALA A 517 14.54 -1.07 -12.62
CA ALA A 517 15.94 -0.72 -12.74
C ALA A 517 16.27 0.56 -11.96
N GLU A 518 17.23 0.46 -11.03
CA GLU A 518 18.02 1.52 -10.35
C GLU A 518 17.26 2.63 -9.58
N ALA A 519 16.18 3.18 -10.10
CA ALA A 519 15.58 4.44 -9.65
C ALA A 519 14.80 4.40 -8.31
N GLN A 520 14.77 3.26 -7.62
CA GLN A 520 14.01 3.06 -6.37
C GLN A 520 14.88 2.64 -5.18
N ILE A 521 16.10 2.16 -5.46
CA ILE A 521 17.15 2.05 -4.45
C ILE A 521 17.72 3.46 -4.28
N THR A 522 17.01 4.28 -3.50
CA THR A 522 17.38 5.69 -3.26
C THR A 522 18.50 5.84 -2.23
N ASP A 523 18.61 4.88 -1.32
CA ASP A 523 19.66 4.81 -0.31
C ASP A 523 20.56 3.58 -0.54
N ASN A 524 21.83 3.86 -0.87
CA ASN A 524 22.94 2.91 -0.73
C ASN A 524 23.65 3.22 0.59
N TYR A 525 23.75 2.25 1.49
CA TYR A 525 24.54 2.39 2.71
C TYR A 525 25.85 1.61 2.61
N ASP A 526 26.94 2.32 2.82
CA ASP A 526 28.21 1.70 3.19
C ASP A 526 28.10 1.15 4.62
N LYS A 527 28.40 -0.15 4.77
CA LYS A 527 28.43 -0.89 6.04
C LYS A 527 29.74 -1.64 6.23
N ALA A 528 30.68 -1.52 5.30
CA ALA A 528 32.07 -1.82 5.56
C ALA A 528 32.64 -0.74 6.49
N LYS A 529 33.88 -0.91 6.93
CA LYS A 529 34.58 0.12 7.70
C LYS A 529 35.84 0.51 6.98
N PRO A 530 36.25 1.79 7.00
CA PRO A 530 37.50 2.23 6.42
C PRO A 530 38.68 1.32 6.81
N VAL A 531 39.62 1.11 5.90
CA VAL A 531 40.88 0.41 6.19
C VAL A 531 42.07 1.27 5.75
N ILE A 532 43.25 1.08 6.36
CA ILE A 532 44.46 1.84 6.01
C ILE A 532 45.18 1.13 4.85
N LYS A 533 44.97 1.62 3.62
CA LYS A 533 45.60 1.10 2.38
C LYS A 533 47.12 1.27 2.35
N THR A 534 47.62 2.43 2.79
CA THR A 534 49.07 2.71 2.81
C THR A 534 49.47 3.55 4.00
N VAL A 535 50.75 3.43 4.37
CA VAL A 535 51.38 4.24 5.42
C VAL A 535 52.78 4.67 4.99
N THR A 536 53.27 5.79 5.54
CA THR A 536 54.68 6.20 5.49
C THR A 536 55.06 6.84 6.81
N PRO A 537 56.14 6.44 7.51
CA PRO A 537 56.95 5.23 7.28
C PRO A 537 56.13 3.94 7.18
N THR A 538 56.69 2.89 6.60
CA THR A 538 56.08 1.54 6.63
C THR A 538 56.09 1.01 8.07
N ASP A 539 55.10 0.18 8.46
CA ASP A 539 55.11 -0.44 9.79
C ASP A 539 56.35 -1.34 10.00
N ALA A 540 56.76 -1.45 11.27
CA ALA A 540 58.00 -2.07 11.75
C ALA A 540 59.30 -1.54 11.11
N SER A 541 59.25 -0.54 10.23
CA SER A 541 60.41 -0.07 9.47
C SER A 541 61.51 0.52 10.36
N THR A 542 62.75 0.42 9.91
CA THR A 542 63.93 0.90 10.65
C THR A 542 64.70 1.96 9.87
N ALA A 543 65.67 2.60 10.54
CA ALA A 543 66.50 3.67 9.99
C ALA A 543 65.73 4.86 9.39
N GLN A 544 64.52 5.13 9.89
CA GLN A 544 63.61 6.13 9.32
C GLN A 544 64.08 7.57 9.51
N SER A 545 63.68 8.44 8.57
CA SER A 545 63.94 9.88 8.65
C SER A 545 63.35 10.47 9.92
N ARG A 546 64.05 11.46 10.49
CA ARG A 546 63.61 12.17 11.70
C ARG A 546 62.65 13.33 11.42
N THR A 547 62.43 13.66 10.15
CA THR A 547 61.73 14.89 9.71
C THR A 547 60.71 14.67 8.60
N ASN A 548 60.48 13.42 8.18
CA ASN A 548 59.40 13.10 7.26
C ASN A 548 58.11 12.96 8.08
N SER A 549 57.02 13.60 7.64
CA SER A 549 55.68 13.42 8.20
C SER A 549 55.27 11.94 8.23
N VAL A 550 54.41 11.59 9.18
CA VAL A 550 53.71 10.29 9.13
C VAL A 550 52.44 10.45 8.30
N VAL A 551 52.24 9.60 7.29
CA VAL A 551 51.15 9.70 6.32
C VAL A 551 50.35 8.40 6.33
N TYR A 552 49.02 8.50 6.27
CA TYR A 552 48.09 7.38 6.18
C TYR A 552 47.12 7.62 5.02
N THR A 553 46.87 6.61 4.20
CA THR A 553 45.82 6.64 3.17
C THR A 553 44.76 5.60 3.49
N PHE A 554 43.50 6.01 3.48
CA PHE A 554 42.35 5.14 3.74
C PHE A 554 41.79 4.53 2.45
N SER A 555 40.93 3.54 2.59
CA SER A 555 40.04 3.07 1.52
C SER A 555 39.15 4.18 0.98
N GLU A 556 38.54 4.94 1.88
CA GLU A 556 37.43 5.83 1.57
C GLU A 556 37.58 7.27 2.13
N PRO A 557 36.80 8.24 1.61
CA PRO A 557 36.65 9.60 2.14
C PRO A 557 36.37 9.71 3.65
N MET A 558 37.33 10.20 4.44
CA MET A 558 37.18 10.37 5.89
C MET A 558 36.60 11.74 6.29
N ALA A 559 35.97 11.80 7.47
CA ALA A 559 35.43 13.05 8.00
C ALA A 559 36.55 14.09 8.22
N ALA A 560 36.29 15.34 7.84
CA ALA A 560 37.29 16.40 7.74
C ALA A 560 37.84 16.94 9.10
N ASP A 561 37.63 16.21 10.20
CA ASP A 561 38.03 16.60 11.55
C ASP A 561 39.55 16.47 11.74
N ALA A 562 40.14 17.46 12.41
CA ALA A 562 41.58 17.53 12.59
C ALA A 562 42.07 16.54 13.65
N TRP A 563 42.92 15.59 13.26
CA TRP A 563 43.51 14.62 14.18
C TRP A 563 44.48 15.27 15.17
N VAL A 564 44.26 15.01 16.45
CA VAL A 564 45.01 15.52 17.60
C VAL A 564 45.49 14.37 18.48
N GLU A 565 46.67 14.54 19.06
CA GLU A 565 47.24 13.58 19.99
C GLU A 565 46.50 13.61 21.34
N GLY A 566 46.15 12.43 21.87
CA GLY A 566 45.33 12.23 23.06
C GLY A 566 43.82 12.18 22.78
N THR A 567 43.38 12.24 21.53
CA THR A 567 41.97 12.11 21.12
C THR A 567 41.76 11.10 19.99
N GLU A 568 42.46 11.23 18.86
CA GLU A 568 42.35 10.29 17.73
C GLU A 568 43.51 9.27 17.72
N PHE A 569 44.65 9.65 18.29
CA PHE A 569 45.82 8.77 18.47
C PHE A 569 46.68 9.19 19.67
N ASP A 570 47.52 8.30 20.18
CA ASP A 570 48.59 8.55 21.17
C ASP A 570 49.95 8.17 20.56
N SER A 571 50.99 9.01 20.66
CA SER A 571 52.36 8.62 20.30
C SER A 571 53.22 8.24 21.51
N THR A 572 54.07 7.23 21.36
CA THR A 572 54.97 6.72 22.41
C THR A 572 56.36 6.40 21.82
N PRO A 573 57.43 7.09 22.26
CA PRO A 573 57.41 8.28 23.09
C PRO A 573 56.76 9.47 22.36
N ASP A 574 56.27 10.46 23.12
CA ASP A 574 55.76 11.74 22.61
C ASP A 574 56.74 12.36 21.60
N GLY A 575 56.29 12.54 20.34
CA GLY A 575 57.03 13.22 19.28
C GLY A 575 57.02 14.76 19.40
N SER A 576 56.01 15.30 20.09
CA SER A 576 55.70 16.70 20.37
C SER A 576 55.40 17.58 19.15
N GLY A 577 54.40 18.46 19.28
CA GLY A 577 54.01 19.39 18.22
C GLY A 577 53.35 18.71 17.02
N TRP A 578 52.58 17.64 17.26
CA TRP A 578 51.78 16.99 16.23
C TRP A 578 50.71 17.93 15.64
N SER A 579 50.47 17.82 14.34
CA SER A 579 49.36 18.46 13.63
C SER A 579 48.95 17.63 12.42
N GLY A 580 47.73 17.10 12.43
CA GLY A 580 47.13 16.40 11.29
C GLY A 580 46.49 17.34 10.26
N THR A 581 46.63 17.00 8.98
CA THR A 581 45.94 17.65 7.86
C THR A 581 45.44 16.61 6.85
N TRP A 582 44.16 16.69 6.50
CA TRP A 582 43.56 15.91 5.42
C TRP A 582 43.96 16.44 4.04
N SER A 583 44.00 15.52 3.06
CA SER A 583 44.32 15.76 1.66
C SER A 583 43.82 14.61 0.78
N GLY A 584 43.97 14.73 -0.53
CA GLY A 584 43.38 13.80 -1.51
C GLY A 584 41.89 14.08 -1.75
N ASP A 585 41.32 13.43 -2.76
CA ASP A 585 39.89 13.53 -3.04
C ASP A 585 39.09 13.00 -1.83
N GLY A 586 38.08 13.75 -1.40
CA GLY A 586 37.22 13.38 -0.27
C GLY A 586 37.91 13.24 1.11
N ASN A 587 39.17 13.69 1.28
CA ASN A 587 40.00 13.42 2.47
C ASN A 587 40.49 11.96 2.61
N LEU A 588 40.90 11.31 1.51
CA LEU A 588 41.51 9.97 1.55
C LEU A 588 42.84 9.89 2.33
N THR A 589 43.59 10.99 2.48
CA THR A 589 44.96 10.97 3.02
C THR A 589 45.15 11.90 4.22
N MET A 590 45.48 11.32 5.38
CA MET A 590 45.88 12.04 6.60
C MET A 590 47.41 12.20 6.65
N THR A 591 47.88 13.45 6.72
CA THR A 591 49.30 13.77 6.96
C THR A 591 49.49 14.33 8.37
N LEU A 592 50.19 13.58 9.23
CA LEU A 592 50.62 14.00 10.57
C LEU A 592 52.03 14.62 10.50
N THR A 593 52.10 15.94 10.65
CA THR A 593 53.37 16.67 10.87
C THR A 593 53.73 16.69 12.35
N HIS A 594 55.01 16.81 12.70
CA HIS A 594 55.51 16.73 14.10
C HIS A 594 56.89 17.40 14.26
N SER A 595 57.36 17.56 15.50
CA SER A 595 58.74 17.99 15.79
C SER A 595 59.76 16.88 15.47
N PRO A 596 61.02 17.19 15.11
CA PRO A 596 61.97 16.18 14.65
C PRO A 596 62.25 15.07 15.68
N PHE A 597 61.89 13.83 15.34
CA PHE A 597 61.94 12.66 16.23
C PHE A 597 63.31 12.44 16.91
N LEU A 598 63.36 11.71 18.01
CA LEU A 598 64.61 11.33 18.68
C LEU A 598 65.48 10.40 17.82
N CYS A 599 66.77 10.29 18.17
CA CYS A 599 67.77 9.50 17.43
C CYS A 599 67.78 8.03 17.88
N VAL A 600 67.77 7.06 16.96
CA VAL A 600 67.75 5.61 17.28
C VAL A 600 66.66 5.25 18.28
N GLN A 601 65.46 5.79 18.06
CA GLN A 601 64.30 5.64 18.93
C GLN A 601 63.19 4.91 18.17
N SER A 602 62.64 3.87 18.78
CA SER A 602 61.41 3.24 18.32
C SER A 602 60.22 4.08 18.76
N TYR A 603 59.33 4.37 17.82
CA TYR A 603 58.06 5.07 18.01
C TYR A 603 56.90 4.11 17.78
N SER A 604 55.81 4.35 18.48
CA SER A 604 54.54 3.64 18.40
C SER A 604 53.43 4.68 18.38
N ILE A 605 52.57 4.66 17.37
CA ILE A 605 51.37 5.50 17.26
C ILE A 605 50.18 4.56 17.42
N ALA A 606 49.43 4.70 18.52
CA ALA A 606 48.24 3.89 18.79
C ALA A 606 46.99 4.73 18.49
N PHE A 607 46.04 4.21 17.72
CA PHE A 607 44.82 4.93 17.34
C PHE A 607 43.68 4.67 18.32
N ILE A 608 42.70 5.57 18.29
CA ILE A 608 41.44 5.46 19.02
C ILE A 608 40.31 5.44 17.96
N PRO A 609 40.05 4.29 17.29
CA PRO A 609 39.19 4.25 16.11
C PRO A 609 37.79 4.82 16.34
N ALA A 610 37.23 4.67 17.55
CA ALA A 610 35.91 5.21 17.89
C ALA A 610 35.80 6.76 17.87
N GLN A 611 36.89 7.49 17.62
CA GLN A 611 36.89 8.95 17.39
C GLN A 611 37.19 9.34 15.93
N ILE A 612 37.44 8.37 15.06
CA ILE A 612 37.73 8.55 13.64
C ILE A 612 36.47 8.18 12.84
N ALA A 613 35.88 9.13 12.10
CA ALA A 613 34.62 8.93 11.38
C ALA A 613 34.81 8.89 9.84
N ALA A 614 34.03 8.04 9.18
CA ALA A 614 33.89 8.00 7.72
C ALA A 614 32.93 9.08 7.19
N THR A 615 33.03 9.46 5.92
CA THR A 615 32.10 10.42 5.29
C THR A 615 30.86 9.70 4.73
N GLY A 616 29.99 9.25 5.64
CA GLY A 616 28.69 8.67 5.29
C GLY A 616 28.62 7.13 5.29
N GLY A 617 29.66 6.45 5.76
CA GLY A 617 29.66 5.02 6.10
C GLY A 617 29.71 4.77 7.61
N GLU A 618 30.01 3.53 8.01
CA GLU A 618 30.20 3.16 9.41
C GLU A 618 31.42 3.84 10.04
N SER A 619 31.33 4.17 11.34
CA SER A 619 32.40 4.90 12.02
C SER A 619 33.50 4.00 12.60
N GLY A 620 34.71 4.53 12.60
CA GLY A 620 35.95 3.84 12.92
C GLY A 620 36.76 3.49 11.68
N PHE A 621 37.74 2.61 11.87
CA PHE A 621 38.45 1.92 10.80
C PHE A 621 38.84 0.53 11.32
N THR A 622 39.12 -0.40 10.41
CA THR A 622 39.50 -1.79 10.72
C THR A 622 40.91 -2.08 10.19
N ALA A 623 41.57 -3.09 10.76
CA ALA A 623 42.81 -3.63 10.20
C ALA A 623 42.47 -4.48 8.96
N LEU A 624 43.23 -4.38 7.87
CA LEU A 624 43.12 -5.37 6.79
C LEU A 624 43.41 -6.78 7.34
N SER A 625 42.68 -7.79 6.90
CA SER A 625 42.95 -9.21 7.20
C SER A 625 44.00 -9.84 6.24
N ASN A 626 44.38 -9.09 5.20
CA ASN A 626 45.28 -9.52 4.12
C ASN A 626 46.64 -10.03 4.63
N THR A 627 46.99 -11.27 4.25
CA THR A 627 48.22 -11.97 4.67
C THR A 627 49.50 -11.51 3.97
N SER A 628 49.39 -10.73 2.88
CA SER A 628 50.52 -10.28 2.05
C SER A 628 51.11 -8.95 2.52
N THR A 629 50.28 -8.05 3.04
CA THR A 629 50.68 -6.70 3.48
C THR A 629 50.39 -6.51 4.96
N ALA A 630 51.43 -6.46 5.80
CA ALA A 630 51.33 -6.38 7.26
C ALA A 630 50.37 -5.25 7.71
N PRO A 631 49.22 -5.58 8.32
CA PRO A 631 48.15 -4.61 8.52
C PRO A 631 48.39 -3.74 9.74
N ILE A 632 48.38 -2.42 9.54
CA ILE A 632 48.21 -1.46 10.64
C ILE A 632 46.75 -1.56 11.10
N GLY A 633 46.57 -2.27 12.22
CA GLY A 633 45.36 -2.18 13.02
C GLY A 633 45.42 -0.97 13.95
N VAL A 634 45.21 -1.21 15.24
CA VAL A 634 45.16 -0.13 16.24
C VAL A 634 46.53 0.50 16.58
N THR A 635 47.64 0.04 15.99
CA THR A 635 48.99 0.56 16.27
C THR A 635 49.89 0.52 15.04
N HIS A 636 50.62 1.61 14.78
CA HIS A 636 51.72 1.73 13.80
C HIS A 636 53.05 1.92 14.55
N THR A 637 54.13 1.26 14.11
CA THR A 637 55.47 1.30 14.72
C THR A 637 56.59 1.54 13.71
N PHE A 638 57.64 2.26 14.11
CA PHE A 638 58.86 2.43 13.31
C PHE A 638 60.05 2.83 14.19
N THR A 639 61.29 2.74 13.68
CA THR A 639 62.51 3.12 14.39
C THR A 639 63.38 4.08 13.58
N THR A 640 63.77 5.20 14.20
CA THR A 640 64.48 6.29 13.54
C THR A 640 65.97 6.01 13.30
N MET A 641 66.55 6.72 12.33
CA MET A 641 67.97 6.66 12.01
C MET A 641 68.88 7.16 13.14
N SER A 642 70.16 6.79 13.05
CA SER A 642 71.20 7.33 13.93
C SER A 642 71.53 8.78 13.57
N CYS A 643 71.60 9.63 14.59
CA CYS A 643 72.11 10.99 14.43
C CYS A 643 73.62 10.94 14.27
N SER A 644 74.11 11.31 13.09
CA SER A 644 75.54 11.41 12.82
C SER A 644 76.18 12.43 13.78
N SER A 645 77.21 11.99 14.51
CA SER A 645 77.92 12.85 15.47
C SER A 645 78.87 13.81 14.74
N GLY A 646 78.28 14.81 14.06
CA GLY A 646 79.02 15.88 13.40
C GLY A 646 79.87 16.67 14.38
N SER A 647 81.16 16.79 14.09
CA SER A 647 82.11 17.52 14.93
C SER A 647 81.69 18.96 15.17
N SER A 648 81.94 19.44 16.39
CA SER A 648 81.81 20.85 16.74
C SER A 648 82.63 21.75 15.80
N SER A 649 81.96 22.66 15.09
CA SER A 649 82.57 23.89 14.59
C SER A 649 81.67 25.07 14.92
N SER A 650 82.28 26.19 15.31
CA SER A 650 81.59 27.38 15.79
C SER A 650 81.75 28.55 14.83
N SER A 651 80.64 29.09 14.34
CA SER A 651 80.56 30.47 13.83
C SER A 651 79.13 30.96 14.02
N SER A 652 78.83 31.69 15.10
CA SER A 652 78.96 33.15 15.18
C SER A 652 78.34 33.88 13.98
N THR A 653 77.17 34.45 14.26
CA THR A 653 76.37 35.40 13.48
C THR A 653 77.16 36.45 12.70
N THR A 654 76.76 36.67 11.44
CA THR A 654 76.87 37.96 10.73
C THR A 654 75.58 38.23 9.97
N THR A 655 74.91 39.32 10.30
CA THR A 655 73.81 39.93 9.52
C THR A 655 74.39 40.87 8.47
N GLU A 656 73.90 40.82 7.24
CA GLU A 656 73.74 41.99 6.34
C GLU A 656 72.43 41.83 5.55
N GLU A 657 72.00 42.88 4.85
CA GLU A 657 70.62 43.12 4.39
C GLU A 657 70.50 43.14 2.84
N GLU A 658 69.26 42.95 2.34
CA GLU A 658 68.82 43.27 0.96
C GLU A 658 69.51 42.46 -0.18
N GLU A 659 69.03 42.39 -1.43
CA GLU A 659 68.19 43.30 -2.24
C GLU A 659 67.23 42.50 -3.17
N GLU A 660 66.13 43.12 -3.63
CA GLU A 660 65.22 42.52 -4.62
C GLU A 660 65.81 42.47 -6.04
N ALA A 661 65.43 41.46 -6.84
CA ALA A 661 65.67 41.47 -8.28
C ALA A 661 64.51 40.80 -9.04
N VAL A 662 63.55 41.62 -9.51
CA VAL A 662 62.45 41.18 -10.38
C VAL A 662 62.88 41.21 -11.84
N VAL A 663 62.75 40.07 -12.54
CA VAL A 663 62.62 40.00 -14.01
C VAL A 663 61.68 38.83 -14.35
N GLU A 664 60.61 39.11 -15.09
CA GLU A 664 59.79 38.10 -15.78
C GLU A 664 60.38 37.81 -17.17
N GLU A 665 60.20 36.60 -17.71
CA GLU A 665 59.62 36.41 -19.06
C GLU A 665 59.23 34.93 -19.32
N GLU A 666 58.64 34.68 -20.48
CA GLU A 666 57.66 33.61 -20.79
C GLU A 666 58.19 32.16 -20.94
N GLU A 667 57.24 31.25 -21.19
CA GLU A 667 57.42 29.82 -21.48
C GLU A 667 58.40 29.53 -22.64
N THR A 668 59.02 28.33 -22.64
CA THR A 668 58.63 27.27 -23.59
C THR A 668 59.31 25.92 -23.34
N THR A 669 58.51 24.86 -23.48
CA THR A 669 58.81 23.45 -23.82
C THR A 669 60.27 23.01 -24.04
N THR A 670 60.67 21.91 -23.39
CA THR A 670 60.81 20.58 -24.04
C THR A 670 60.82 19.47 -22.99
N GLU A 671 60.20 18.33 -23.33
CA GLU A 671 60.36 17.05 -22.61
C GLU A 671 61.74 16.44 -22.96
N ASP A 672 62.42 15.81 -22.00
CA ASP A 672 63.30 14.66 -22.29
C ASP A 672 63.58 13.81 -21.03
N GLU A 673 63.99 12.56 -21.29
CA GLU A 673 64.19 11.39 -20.42
C GLU A 673 64.52 11.55 -18.92
N ALA A 674 63.92 10.67 -18.10
CA ALA A 674 64.68 9.78 -17.20
C ALA A 674 63.86 8.54 -16.79
N VAL A 675 64.14 7.38 -17.40
CA VAL A 675 63.72 6.08 -16.84
C VAL A 675 64.72 5.69 -15.75
N VAL A 676 64.21 5.24 -14.60
CA VAL A 676 65.00 4.60 -13.54
C VAL A 676 64.28 3.31 -13.16
N GLU A 677 64.92 2.18 -13.45
CA GLU A 677 64.44 0.86 -13.02
C GLU A 677 64.86 0.63 -11.56
N GLU A 678 63.95 0.17 -10.71
CA GLU A 678 64.29 -0.28 -9.35
C GLU A 678 64.62 -1.78 -9.37
N GLU A 679 65.89 -2.12 -9.15
CA GLU A 679 66.33 -3.51 -9.02
C GLU A 679 65.90 -4.12 -7.68
N THR A 680 64.76 -4.83 -7.68
CA THR A 680 64.32 -5.67 -6.56
C THR A 680 65.11 -6.97 -6.54
N SER A 681 66.12 -7.07 -5.68
CA SER A 681 66.97 -8.25 -5.54
C SER A 681 66.49 -9.19 -4.42
N ASP A 682 65.48 -10.00 -4.71
CA ASP A 682 65.24 -11.27 -4.02
C ASP A 682 65.84 -12.41 -4.85
N ASP A 683 66.43 -13.43 -4.20
CA ASP A 683 67.05 -14.59 -4.86
C ASP A 683 65.99 -15.59 -5.40
N GLU A 684 65.07 -15.12 -6.24
CA GLU A 684 64.10 -15.97 -6.94
C GLU A 684 64.81 -16.91 -7.93
N ILE A 685 64.47 -18.20 -7.93
CA ILE A 685 65.06 -19.19 -8.83
C ILE A 685 64.50 -19.00 -10.25
N THR A 686 65.08 -18.03 -10.96
CA THR A 686 64.77 -17.72 -12.35
C THR A 686 65.34 -18.80 -13.28
N ALA A 687 64.45 -19.43 -14.06
CA ALA A 687 64.82 -20.52 -14.94
C ALA A 687 65.62 -19.99 -16.16
N PRO A 688 66.79 -20.59 -16.50
CA PRO A 688 67.71 -20.02 -17.48
C PRO A 688 67.12 -20.01 -18.89
N SER A 689 67.43 -18.99 -19.69
CA SER A 689 66.95 -18.87 -21.08
C SER A 689 67.44 -20.00 -22.00
N THR A 690 66.55 -20.46 -22.88
CA THR A 690 66.83 -21.36 -24.02
C THR A 690 67.57 -20.67 -25.17
N GLY A 691 67.49 -19.34 -25.26
CA GLY A 691 67.93 -18.55 -26.42
C GLY A 691 66.93 -18.52 -27.59
N GLU A 692 65.70 -19.01 -27.42
CA GLU A 692 64.57 -18.80 -28.33
C GLU A 692 63.60 -17.78 -27.72
N GLN A 693 62.89 -17.02 -28.56
CA GLN A 693 61.97 -15.95 -28.12
C GLN A 693 60.55 -16.22 -28.58
N ALA A 694 59.57 -15.92 -27.73
CA ALA A 694 58.16 -16.05 -28.01
C ALA A 694 57.38 -14.82 -27.50
N TYR A 695 56.14 -14.67 -27.95
CA TYR A 695 55.28 -13.58 -27.52
C TYR A 695 54.68 -13.86 -26.14
N SER A 696 54.78 -12.88 -25.25
CA SER A 696 54.12 -12.88 -23.96
C SER A 696 52.60 -12.92 -24.11
N PRO A 697 51.89 -13.86 -23.43
CA PRO A 697 50.42 -13.86 -23.38
C PRO A 697 49.87 -12.69 -22.54
N VAL A 698 50.71 -12.00 -21.77
CA VAL A 698 50.34 -10.86 -20.91
C VAL A 698 50.64 -9.53 -21.59
N THR A 699 51.92 -9.29 -21.93
CA THR A 699 52.38 -7.98 -22.42
C THR A 699 52.25 -7.84 -23.94
N GLY A 700 52.18 -8.94 -24.68
CA GLY A 700 52.24 -8.97 -26.14
C GLY A 700 53.64 -8.71 -26.73
N GLU A 701 54.66 -8.46 -25.90
CA GLU A 701 56.05 -8.26 -26.33
C GLU A 701 56.81 -9.58 -26.51
N LEU A 702 58.01 -9.53 -27.08
CA LEU A 702 58.89 -10.69 -27.20
C LEU A 702 59.74 -10.88 -25.94
N GLU A 703 59.59 -12.04 -25.30
CA GLU A 703 60.37 -12.48 -24.14
C GLU A 703 61.19 -13.73 -24.50
N ASP A 704 62.32 -13.92 -23.81
CA ASP A 704 63.12 -15.15 -23.88
C ASP A 704 62.35 -16.33 -23.25
N VAL A 705 62.34 -17.49 -23.91
CA VAL A 705 61.72 -18.72 -23.37
C VAL A 705 62.69 -19.39 -22.39
N SER A 706 62.26 -19.63 -21.15
CA SER A 706 63.01 -20.34 -20.11
C SER A 706 63.10 -21.85 -20.39
N VAL A 707 64.20 -22.46 -19.96
CA VAL A 707 64.40 -23.91 -19.94
C VAL A 707 63.52 -24.53 -18.85
N VAL A 708 62.71 -25.52 -19.22
CA VAL A 708 61.93 -26.35 -18.29
C VAL A 708 62.20 -27.84 -18.52
N THR A 709 62.06 -28.63 -17.46
CA THR A 709 62.29 -30.07 -17.41
C THR A 709 61.07 -30.79 -16.85
N ALA A 710 60.82 -32.03 -17.28
CA ALA A 710 59.83 -32.88 -16.65
C ALA A 710 60.20 -33.14 -15.17
N GLY A 711 59.27 -32.84 -14.27
CA GLY A 711 59.47 -32.85 -12.82
C GLY A 711 59.53 -31.46 -12.18
N ASP A 712 59.77 -30.40 -12.96
CA ASP A 712 59.90 -29.04 -12.43
C ASP A 712 58.54 -28.47 -11.96
N TYR A 713 58.57 -27.65 -10.92
CA TYR A 713 57.47 -26.74 -10.58
C TYR A 713 57.79 -25.34 -11.11
N ILE A 714 56.83 -24.72 -11.80
CA ILE A 714 56.99 -23.38 -12.38
C ILE A 714 55.85 -22.43 -12.04
N LYS A 715 56.17 -21.13 -11.95
CA LYS A 715 55.24 -19.99 -11.97
C LYS A 715 55.71 -18.97 -13.02
N SER A 716 54.92 -17.93 -13.29
CA SER A 716 55.44 -16.71 -13.96
C SER A 716 55.42 -15.52 -12.99
N PRO A 717 56.04 -14.38 -13.33
CA PRO A 717 55.94 -13.16 -12.54
C PRO A 717 54.50 -12.64 -12.44
N TYR A 718 53.69 -12.80 -13.50
CA TYR A 718 52.34 -12.25 -13.57
C TYR A 718 51.25 -13.19 -13.02
N PHE A 719 51.46 -14.51 -13.02
CA PHE A 719 50.47 -15.48 -12.54
C PHE A 719 50.99 -16.27 -11.34
N SER A 720 50.28 -16.17 -10.21
CA SER A 720 50.52 -16.94 -8.98
C SER A 720 50.21 -18.44 -9.09
N THR A 721 49.61 -18.89 -10.21
CA THR A 721 49.34 -20.31 -10.45
C THR A 721 50.64 -21.10 -10.59
N VAL A 722 50.91 -22.01 -9.65
CA VAL A 722 51.99 -22.99 -9.81
C VAL A 722 51.54 -24.10 -10.77
N TYR A 723 52.44 -24.49 -11.67
CA TYR A 723 52.26 -25.62 -12.59
C TYR A 723 53.34 -26.69 -12.35
N TYR A 724 52.95 -27.96 -12.42
CA TYR A 724 53.88 -29.09 -12.52
C TYR A 724 54.13 -29.45 -13.99
N ILE A 725 55.39 -29.69 -14.38
CA ILE A 725 55.75 -30.12 -15.74
C ILE A 725 55.77 -31.66 -15.83
N ALA A 726 54.87 -32.21 -16.65
CA ALA A 726 54.77 -33.66 -16.87
C ALA A 726 55.88 -34.24 -17.78
N GLU A 727 55.97 -35.57 -17.87
CA GLU A 727 56.96 -36.29 -18.70
C GLU A 727 56.90 -35.95 -20.20
N ASP A 728 55.76 -35.44 -20.68
CA ASP A 728 55.52 -34.99 -22.05
C ASP A 728 55.66 -33.47 -22.24
N LEU A 729 56.16 -32.75 -21.23
CA LEU A 729 56.26 -31.29 -21.12
C LEU A 729 54.91 -30.54 -21.08
N THR A 730 53.79 -31.24 -20.88
CA THR A 730 52.51 -30.60 -20.58
C THR A 730 52.56 -29.93 -19.20
N ARG A 731 52.18 -28.65 -19.09
CA ARG A 731 52.07 -27.94 -17.81
C ARG A 731 50.71 -28.22 -17.15
N ARG A 732 50.72 -28.65 -15.88
CA ARG A 732 49.53 -29.05 -15.13
C ARG A 732 49.32 -28.13 -13.92
N PRO A 733 48.26 -27.31 -13.89
CA PRO A 733 48.06 -26.35 -12.80
C PRO A 733 47.71 -27.05 -11.48
N PHE A 734 48.18 -26.50 -10.37
CA PHE A 734 47.60 -26.74 -9.05
C PHE A 734 46.33 -25.88 -8.85
N MET A 735 45.42 -26.34 -7.99
CA MET A 735 44.14 -25.67 -7.71
C MET A 735 44.28 -24.61 -6.61
N ASP A 736 45.11 -24.92 -5.63
CA ASP A 736 45.30 -24.22 -4.38
C ASP A 736 46.66 -24.65 -3.78
N SER A 737 47.18 -23.88 -2.81
CA SER A 737 48.43 -24.18 -2.10
C SER A 737 48.36 -25.51 -1.35
N GLN A 738 47.21 -25.82 -0.74
CA GLN A 738 46.97 -27.06 -0.01
C GLN A 738 47.17 -28.31 -0.88
N THR A 739 46.77 -28.26 -2.15
CA THR A 739 47.04 -29.32 -3.14
C THR A 739 48.52 -29.37 -3.50
N PHE A 740 49.17 -28.23 -3.73
CA PHE A 740 50.63 -28.18 -3.99
C PHE A 740 51.45 -28.79 -2.84
N PHE A 741 51.11 -28.48 -1.59
CA PHE A 741 51.78 -29.02 -0.41
C PHE A 741 51.53 -30.52 -0.15
N THR A 742 50.69 -31.19 -0.96
CA THR A 742 50.68 -32.66 -1.01
C THR A 742 51.79 -33.26 -1.90
N TYR A 743 52.52 -32.43 -2.65
CA TYR A 743 53.62 -32.84 -3.54
C TYR A 743 54.99 -32.29 -3.12
N SER A 744 55.06 -31.09 -2.53
CA SER A 744 56.28 -30.52 -1.94
C SER A 744 56.05 -30.08 -0.47
N ASP A 745 57.12 -29.67 0.20
CA ASP A 745 57.12 -29.17 1.58
C ASP A 745 57.22 -27.64 1.68
N THR A 746 57.75 -26.96 0.65
CA THR A 746 57.88 -25.49 0.59
C THR A 746 57.72 -24.99 -0.85
N PHE A 747 57.56 -23.68 -1.03
CA PHE A 747 57.61 -23.07 -2.38
C PHE A 747 59.05 -22.92 -2.93
N ASP A 748 60.08 -23.29 -2.18
CA ASP A 748 61.50 -23.16 -2.58
C ASP A 748 61.87 -24.01 -3.81
N GLU A 749 61.06 -25.04 -4.13
CA GLU A 749 61.21 -25.87 -5.33
C GLU A 749 60.52 -25.28 -6.58
N VAL A 750 59.81 -24.15 -6.45
CA VAL A 750 59.13 -23.48 -7.57
C VAL A 750 60.08 -22.47 -8.23
N SER A 751 60.33 -22.68 -9.52
CA SER A 751 61.12 -21.76 -10.34
C SER A 751 60.23 -20.78 -11.10
N THR A 752 60.75 -19.57 -11.38
CA THR A 752 60.02 -18.58 -12.17
C THR A 752 60.50 -18.58 -13.62
N VAL A 753 59.54 -18.75 -14.54
CA VAL A 753 59.73 -18.69 -16.00
C VAL A 753 59.09 -17.42 -16.57
N THR A 754 59.51 -16.98 -17.75
CA THR A 754 58.83 -15.88 -18.45
C THR A 754 57.40 -16.24 -18.83
N ASP A 755 56.50 -15.25 -18.95
CA ASP A 755 55.11 -15.48 -19.35
C ASP A 755 55.02 -16.07 -20.76
N ALA A 756 55.92 -15.70 -21.67
CA ALA A 756 56.06 -16.35 -22.98
C ALA A 756 56.41 -17.86 -22.90
N THR A 757 57.05 -18.32 -21.82
CA THR A 757 57.29 -19.77 -21.60
C THR A 757 55.98 -20.51 -21.32
N LEU A 758 55.01 -19.89 -20.64
CA LEU A 758 53.69 -20.51 -20.44
C LEU A 758 52.91 -20.65 -21.76
N ALA A 759 53.26 -19.88 -22.81
CA ALA A 759 52.65 -19.99 -24.14
C ALA A 759 53.26 -21.09 -25.02
N THR A 760 54.44 -21.64 -24.69
CA THR A 760 55.06 -22.75 -25.45
C THR A 760 54.72 -24.15 -24.90
N LEU A 761 54.11 -24.22 -23.71
CA LEU A 761 53.76 -25.46 -23.01
C LEU A 761 52.25 -25.71 -23.04
N ASP A 762 51.83 -26.84 -23.61
CA ASP A 762 50.44 -27.28 -23.65
C ASP A 762 49.84 -27.39 -22.23
N LEU A 763 48.59 -26.95 -22.07
CA LEU A 763 47.88 -26.96 -20.79
C LEU A 763 47.18 -28.31 -20.54
N GLY A 764 47.59 -28.99 -19.48
CA GLY A 764 47.10 -30.33 -19.13
C GLY A 764 45.94 -30.33 -18.14
N SER A 765 45.49 -31.55 -17.80
CA SER A 765 44.58 -31.76 -16.68
C SER A 765 45.20 -31.31 -15.36
N VAL A 766 44.39 -30.69 -14.52
CA VAL A 766 44.76 -30.20 -13.18
C VAL A 766 45.46 -31.26 -12.32
N MET A 767 46.33 -30.80 -11.40
CA MET A 767 46.87 -31.63 -10.32
C MET A 767 45.79 -31.81 -9.24
N LEU A 768 45.64 -33.04 -8.74
CA LEU A 768 44.72 -33.40 -7.65
C LEU A 768 45.54 -33.75 -6.41
N PRO A 769 45.01 -33.58 -5.18
CA PRO A 769 45.72 -33.94 -3.95
C PRO A 769 46.36 -35.34 -4.00
N ASN A 770 47.62 -35.41 -3.58
CA ASN A 770 48.48 -36.57 -3.80
C ASN A 770 48.01 -37.81 -3.03
N SER A 771 48.02 -38.97 -3.70
CA SER A 771 47.60 -40.26 -3.14
C SER A 771 48.42 -40.62 -1.91
N GLY A 772 47.76 -40.86 -0.78
CA GLY A 772 48.42 -41.26 0.46
C GLY A 772 49.16 -40.14 1.20
N VAL A 773 48.86 -38.87 0.93
CA VAL A 773 49.31 -37.73 1.76
C VAL A 773 48.14 -37.16 2.57
N VAL A 774 46.92 -37.20 2.05
CA VAL A 774 45.70 -36.67 2.68
C VAL A 774 44.49 -37.60 2.53
N LEU A 775 43.46 -37.34 3.31
CA LEU A 775 42.08 -37.77 3.10
C LEU A 775 41.26 -36.58 2.58
N VAL A 776 40.21 -36.84 1.80
CA VAL A 776 39.38 -35.77 1.22
C VAL A 776 37.88 -35.96 1.47
N LYS A 777 37.15 -34.85 1.51
CA LYS A 777 35.68 -34.79 1.48
C LYS A 777 35.19 -33.52 0.78
N ILE A 778 33.88 -33.43 0.56
CA ILE A 778 33.19 -32.20 0.14
C ILE A 778 32.28 -31.73 1.29
N GLN A 779 31.91 -30.45 1.35
CA GLN A 779 31.05 -29.97 2.44
C GLN A 779 29.61 -30.53 2.39
N SER A 780 29.13 -30.92 1.20
CA SER A 780 27.79 -31.46 0.98
C SER A 780 27.65 -32.97 1.21
N ASP A 781 28.73 -33.69 1.53
CA ASP A 781 28.70 -35.13 1.81
C ASP A 781 29.54 -35.45 3.05
N PRO A 782 28.96 -36.03 4.13
CA PRO A 782 29.71 -36.38 5.34
C PRO A 782 30.72 -37.54 5.15
N LYS A 783 30.76 -38.18 3.98
CA LYS A 783 31.72 -39.25 3.68
C LYS A 783 33.16 -38.72 3.56
N THR A 784 34.09 -39.40 4.21
CA THR A 784 35.55 -39.20 4.05
C THR A 784 36.11 -40.25 3.10
N TYR A 785 36.97 -39.84 2.18
CA TYR A 785 37.55 -40.70 1.14
C TYR A 785 39.07 -40.74 1.27
N ALA A 786 39.64 -41.93 1.08
CA ALA A 786 41.05 -42.08 0.73
C ALA A 786 41.21 -41.97 -0.79
N ILE A 787 42.33 -41.41 -1.23
CA ILE A 787 42.76 -41.36 -2.63
C ILE A 787 43.70 -42.54 -2.87
N ASP A 788 43.50 -43.31 -3.94
CA ASP A 788 44.44 -44.36 -4.38
C ASP A 788 45.38 -43.91 -5.50
N GLU A 789 46.38 -44.75 -5.82
CA GLU A 789 47.42 -44.50 -6.83
C GLU A 789 46.87 -44.19 -8.25
N GLY A 790 45.60 -44.51 -8.51
CA GLY A 790 44.90 -44.18 -9.76
C GLY A 790 44.07 -42.90 -9.71
N ASN A 791 44.21 -42.08 -8.65
CA ASN A 791 43.36 -40.93 -8.32
C ASN A 791 41.86 -41.30 -8.23
N ASN A 792 41.55 -42.48 -7.66
CA ASN A 792 40.16 -42.85 -7.36
C ASN A 792 39.83 -42.56 -5.89
N LEU A 793 38.63 -42.01 -5.65
CA LEU A 793 38.10 -41.86 -4.30
C LEU A 793 37.54 -43.19 -3.80
N ARG A 794 37.94 -43.55 -2.58
CA ARG A 794 37.56 -44.79 -1.90
C ARG A 794 36.97 -44.45 -0.54
N TRP A 795 35.67 -44.65 -0.37
CA TRP A 795 34.96 -44.22 0.85
C TRP A 795 35.40 -45.04 2.06
N ILE A 796 35.86 -44.37 3.12
CA ILE A 796 36.13 -45.00 4.41
C ILE A 796 34.81 -45.16 5.15
N THR A 797 34.27 -46.38 5.14
CA THR A 797 32.86 -46.64 5.49
C THR A 797 32.49 -46.37 6.95
N THR A 798 33.45 -46.37 7.87
CA THR A 798 33.22 -46.04 9.29
C THR A 798 34.43 -45.38 9.93
N GLU A 799 34.18 -44.56 10.96
CA GLU A 799 35.22 -44.01 11.85
C GLU A 799 36.10 -45.10 12.49
N ALA A 800 35.55 -46.29 12.77
CA ALA A 800 36.32 -47.40 13.34
C ALA A 800 37.40 -47.91 12.36
N VAL A 801 37.09 -47.95 11.05
CA VAL A 801 38.05 -48.31 10.00
C VAL A 801 39.05 -47.17 9.78
N ALA A 802 38.62 -45.90 9.85
CA ALA A 802 39.51 -44.75 9.76
C ALA A 802 40.56 -44.71 10.90
N ASN A 803 40.11 -44.91 12.15
CA ASN A 803 40.99 -45.02 13.32
C ASN A 803 41.97 -46.21 13.24
N ALA A 804 41.55 -47.32 12.63
CA ALA A 804 42.41 -48.49 12.46
C ALA A 804 43.51 -48.28 11.41
N LEU A 805 43.17 -47.62 10.31
CA LEU A 805 44.10 -47.31 9.20
C LEU A 805 45.07 -46.17 9.53
N TYR A 806 44.55 -45.04 10.05
CA TYR A 806 45.28 -43.77 10.17
C TYR A 806 45.49 -43.31 11.64
N GLY A 807 45.07 -44.13 12.61
CA GLY A 807 45.20 -43.81 14.03
C GLY A 807 44.19 -42.78 14.56
N ALA A 808 44.36 -42.38 15.83
CA ALA A 808 43.42 -41.49 16.53
C ALA A 808 43.32 -40.07 15.93
N ASN A 809 44.30 -39.66 15.12
CA ASN A 809 44.36 -38.35 14.48
C ASN A 809 43.85 -38.38 13.02
N TRP A 810 43.18 -39.46 12.58
CA TRP A 810 42.74 -39.65 11.18
C TRP A 810 41.95 -38.45 10.62
N ASN A 811 41.20 -37.74 11.48
CA ASN A 811 40.41 -36.57 11.14
C ASN A 811 41.26 -35.32 10.84
N GLN A 812 42.50 -35.24 11.34
CA GLN A 812 43.43 -34.14 11.08
C GLN A 812 44.04 -34.21 9.67
N TYR A 813 44.05 -35.40 9.05
CA TYR A 813 44.49 -35.61 7.66
C TYR A 813 43.40 -35.28 6.62
N ILE A 814 42.20 -34.87 7.04
CA ILE A 814 41.10 -34.55 6.13
C ILE A 814 41.25 -33.10 5.64
N ILE A 815 41.33 -32.93 4.33
CA ILE A 815 41.12 -31.64 3.65
C ILE A 815 39.74 -31.60 2.98
N ASP A 816 39.20 -30.40 2.80
CA ASP A 816 37.93 -30.18 2.10
C ASP A 816 38.22 -29.72 0.67
N ILE A 817 37.67 -30.43 -0.33
CA ILE A 817 37.83 -30.07 -1.75
C ILE A 817 36.51 -29.53 -2.33
N ALA A 818 36.60 -28.69 -3.37
CA ALA A 818 35.40 -28.17 -4.03
C ALA A 818 34.64 -29.29 -4.79
N PRO A 819 33.29 -29.28 -4.81
CA PRO A 819 32.49 -30.31 -5.51
C PRO A 819 32.78 -30.41 -7.02
N THR A 820 33.21 -29.31 -7.65
CA THR A 820 33.67 -29.26 -9.05
C THR A 820 34.88 -30.17 -9.28
N PHE A 821 35.83 -30.19 -8.35
CA PHE A 821 37.05 -31.01 -8.42
C PHE A 821 36.81 -32.46 -7.99
N PHE A 822 35.82 -32.72 -7.15
CA PHE A 822 35.36 -34.08 -6.83
C PHE A 822 35.02 -34.89 -8.10
N THR A 823 34.51 -34.24 -9.15
CA THR A 823 34.23 -34.86 -10.46
C THR A 823 35.45 -35.25 -11.29
N LYS A 824 36.67 -34.85 -10.87
CA LYS A 824 37.93 -35.15 -11.57
C LYS A 824 38.59 -36.46 -11.12
N PHE A 825 38.19 -36.97 -9.96
CA PHE A 825 38.64 -38.26 -9.46
C PHE A 825 37.83 -39.41 -10.08
N GLY A 826 38.43 -40.59 -10.14
CA GLY A 826 37.69 -41.84 -10.37
C GLY A 826 36.94 -42.32 -9.12
N THR A 827 36.17 -43.39 -9.25
CA THR A 827 35.48 -44.05 -8.12
C THR A 827 36.05 -45.45 -7.92
N GLY A 828 36.67 -45.68 -6.77
CA GLY A 828 37.23 -46.98 -6.40
C GLY A 828 36.27 -47.79 -5.51
N ALA A 829 36.70 -48.98 -5.08
CA ALA A 829 35.93 -49.78 -4.15
C ALA A 829 36.02 -49.22 -2.72
N ASP A 830 34.91 -49.25 -1.98
CA ASP A 830 34.85 -48.82 -0.58
C ASP A 830 35.92 -49.49 0.31
N VAL A 831 36.29 -48.81 1.40
CA VAL A 831 37.24 -49.29 2.41
C VAL A 831 36.45 -49.73 3.65
N THR A 832 36.48 -51.04 3.91
CA THR A 832 35.69 -51.72 4.95
C THR A 832 36.55 -52.41 6.02
N ALA A 833 37.83 -52.66 5.70
CA ALA A 833 38.83 -53.23 6.61
C ALA A 833 40.24 -52.72 6.25
N GLU A 834 41.20 -52.90 7.18
CA GLU A 834 42.62 -52.56 7.00
C GLU A 834 43.26 -53.24 5.77
N SER A 835 42.71 -54.37 5.32
CA SER A 835 43.18 -55.11 4.14
C SER A 835 42.90 -54.43 2.80
N ASP A 836 42.01 -53.44 2.78
CA ASP A 836 41.39 -52.98 1.54
C ASP A 836 42.21 -51.87 0.86
N ILE A 837 43.16 -51.25 1.57
CA ILE A 837 44.04 -50.17 1.09
C ILE A 837 45.39 -50.20 1.82
N THR A 838 46.48 -49.85 1.12
CA THR A 838 47.80 -49.66 1.73
C THR A 838 47.91 -48.23 2.26
N VAL A 839 48.19 -48.05 3.56
CA VAL A 839 48.40 -46.72 4.15
C VAL A 839 49.85 -46.28 3.98
N SER A 840 50.04 -45.05 3.51
CA SER A 840 51.33 -44.36 3.40
C SER A 840 51.80 -43.87 4.78
N THR A 841 53.12 -43.83 5.00
CA THR A 841 53.71 -43.25 6.21
C THR A 841 53.95 -41.74 6.12
N GLY A 842 53.58 -41.10 5.01
CA GLY A 842 53.78 -39.67 4.72
C GLY A 842 52.50 -38.84 4.76
N MET A 843 51.56 -39.16 5.67
CA MET A 843 50.33 -38.38 5.83
C MET A 843 50.63 -37.00 6.44
N LYS A 844 50.19 -35.91 5.80
CA LYS A 844 50.25 -34.53 6.33
C LYS A 844 48.89 -34.13 6.90
N THR A 845 48.87 -33.47 8.06
CA THR A 845 47.66 -32.86 8.62
C THR A 845 47.29 -31.57 7.89
N ARG A 846 46.05 -31.11 8.04
CA ARG A 846 45.57 -29.82 7.51
C ARG A 846 46.43 -28.62 7.96
N ALA A 847 47.09 -28.70 9.12
CA ALA A 847 47.99 -27.67 9.61
C ALA A 847 49.34 -27.67 8.87
N GLU A 848 49.91 -28.86 8.62
CA GLU A 848 51.14 -29.09 7.83
C GLU A 848 50.94 -28.88 6.31
N LEU A 849 49.81 -28.25 5.92
CA LEU A 849 49.40 -27.89 4.56
C LEU A 849 48.87 -26.44 4.50
N ALA A 850 49.12 -25.65 5.56
CA ALA A 850 48.71 -24.26 5.73
C ALA A 850 49.84 -23.37 6.30
N GLU A 851 51.05 -23.94 6.41
CA GLU A 851 52.34 -23.24 6.54
C GLU A 851 53.03 -23.26 5.17
#